data_AF-A0AAD5P2T0-F1
#
_entry.id   AF-A0AAD5P2T0-F1
#
_cell.length_a   1.000
_cell.length_b   1.000
_cell.length_c   1.000
_cell.angle_alpha   90.00
_cell.angle_beta   90.00
_cell.angle_gamma   90.00
#
_symmetry.space_group_name_H-M   'P 1'
#
loop_
_entity.id
_entity.type
_entity.pdbx_description
1 polymer ?
#
loop_
_entity_poly.entity_id
_entity_poly.type
_entity_poly.pdbx_seq_one_letter_code
_entity_poly.pdbx_strand_id
1 'polypeptide(L)'
;MKGSPAATSPSQAAGDPPSPAAVNFSSCSSRRFLFFQLPAIRFFQRAAILSSNFSCDFICPSHHLLQLLLFSLAHRHQREGRYATMPTVSVGRDRLYAALGKTYTQEEFEDLCFCFGIELDDVTTEKAIIRKEKHLEEEGDEGDDEIIYKIEVPANRYDLLCLEGIALALRIFNKQQEMPTYKVVDISKSSMLQMHVKPETSSIRPFVVCAVLRDVTFDEASYNSFIDLQDKLHQNICRRRTLVAIGTHDLDTLEGPFTYEALPPSDINFVPLKQAKNFRADELMEFYKSDLKLKKYLHIIETSQVFPIIYDRNRTVLSLPPIINGAHSAITLKTKNVFIECTATDLTKAKIVLNTMVTTFSEYCKRKYEVEPVEVIYSDGRSYVCPDLSVYNMEVPLPYISGSIGVSLEAEEVTSLLNRMQLRAEKSAANDNQCNIKVLVPPTRSDVLHACDVMEDVAIAYGYNNIPKRKPASVKPLPLNEFSDLMRLEIAMNGFTEVLTWILCSRKEISSMLNRKDDKIEAIIGNPRSSDFEVVRTTLMPGILKTVGHNKDHPKPIKIFEVGDVVLLDEKKDVGASNRRQLAALYCGANSGFELIHCLVDRIMEVIGTPFVPVGDDTGYYIQRSDEPEFLPGRQASIIYKRKRIGIFGIVHPEVLNNFDIPDPCSFVEIDIESFL
;
A
#
# COMPACT_ATOMS: atom_id res chain seq x y z
N MET A 1 86.39 11.81 -4.30
CA MET A 1 87.27 11.06 -5.22
C MET A 1 86.45 10.64 -6.43
N LYS A 2 87.08 10.70 -7.60
CA LYS A 2 86.54 10.63 -8.98
C LYS A 2 85.76 9.34 -9.28
N GLY A 3 84.83 9.40 -10.25
CA GLY A 3 84.55 8.25 -11.12
C GLY A 3 83.10 8.06 -11.62
N SER A 4 82.69 8.79 -12.66
CA SER A 4 81.96 8.20 -13.80
C SER A 4 82.94 7.35 -14.65
N PRO A 5 82.58 6.54 -15.69
CA PRO A 5 81.34 6.52 -16.47
C PRO A 5 80.90 5.12 -17.02
N ALA A 6 79.96 5.19 -17.96
CA ALA A 6 79.33 4.17 -18.81
C ALA A 6 80.23 3.30 -19.72
N ALA A 7 79.65 2.17 -20.19
CA ALA A 7 79.66 1.55 -21.54
C ALA A 7 79.26 0.05 -21.33
N THR A 8 78.45 -0.65 -22.12
CA THR A 8 78.41 -0.85 -23.59
C THR A 8 77.12 -1.63 -23.95
N SER A 9 76.51 -1.32 -25.09
CA SER A 9 75.69 -2.23 -25.93
C SER A 9 76.59 -2.84 -27.04
N PRO A 10 76.14 -3.66 -28.02
CA PRO A 10 74.87 -4.41 -28.24
C PRO A 10 75.08 -5.88 -28.71
N SER A 11 74.04 -6.74 -28.70
CA SER A 11 73.71 -7.63 -29.84
C SER A 11 72.44 -8.50 -29.62
N GLN A 12 71.51 -8.32 -30.56
CA GLN A 12 70.48 -9.18 -31.14
C GLN A 12 70.21 -10.59 -30.55
N ALA A 13 68.94 -10.87 -30.22
CA ALA A 13 68.13 -11.94 -30.82
C ALA A 13 66.66 -11.86 -30.33
N ALA A 14 65.75 -12.22 -31.22
CA ALA A 14 64.31 -12.00 -31.19
C ALA A 14 63.53 -12.80 -30.12
N GLY A 15 62.40 -12.24 -29.69
CA GLY A 15 61.37 -12.92 -28.89
C GLY A 15 60.31 -11.91 -28.40
N ASP A 16 59.11 -12.00 -28.97
CA ASP A 16 57.95 -11.14 -28.71
C ASP A 16 57.51 -11.06 -27.23
N PRO A 17 56.87 -9.96 -26.80
CA PRO A 17 56.63 -9.64 -25.39
C PRO A 17 55.33 -10.23 -24.83
N PRO A 18 55.29 -10.55 -23.52
CA PRO A 18 54.05 -10.58 -22.76
C PRO A 18 54.00 -9.52 -21.64
N SER A 19 52.77 -9.02 -21.40
CA SER A 19 52.29 -8.24 -20.24
C SER A 19 52.46 -6.69 -20.28
N PRO A 20 51.60 -5.93 -19.57
CA PRO A 20 51.54 -5.92 -18.10
C PRO A 20 50.11 -6.17 -17.56
N ALA A 21 49.85 -7.06 -16.61
CA ALA A 21 50.34 -7.09 -15.22
C ALA A 21 50.04 -5.78 -14.45
N ALA A 22 48.84 -5.77 -13.86
CA ALA A 22 48.49 -4.89 -12.76
C ALA A 22 49.42 -5.13 -11.57
N VAL A 23 49.95 -4.05 -10.98
CA VAL A 23 50.62 -4.07 -9.68
C VAL A 23 49.81 -3.17 -8.74
N ASN A 24 49.32 -3.82 -7.70
CA ASN A 24 48.67 -3.23 -6.53
C ASN A 24 49.62 -2.28 -5.78
N PHE A 25 49.07 -1.21 -5.21
CA PHE A 25 49.52 -0.70 -3.93
C PHE A 25 48.35 -0.52 -2.96
N SER A 26 48.63 -0.99 -1.75
CA SER A 26 47.77 -1.27 -0.63
C SER A 26 47.47 -0.06 0.25
N SER A 27 46.25 -0.05 0.80
CA SER A 27 45.88 0.32 2.17
C SER A 27 46.46 1.60 2.81
N CYS A 28 45.57 2.56 3.11
CA CYS A 28 45.50 3.11 4.47
C CYS A 28 44.10 3.65 4.81
N SER A 29 43.71 3.34 6.05
CA SER A 29 42.46 3.56 6.77
C SER A 29 41.65 4.84 6.51
N SER A 30 40.32 4.67 6.41
CA SER A 30 39.32 5.40 7.21
C SER A 30 37.97 4.65 7.15
N ARG A 31 37.85 3.59 7.97
CA ARG A 31 36.58 2.93 8.29
C ARG A 31 35.88 3.75 9.37
N ARG A 32 34.76 4.38 9.02
CA ARG A 32 33.58 4.65 9.87
C ARG A 32 32.51 5.20 8.91
N PHE A 33 31.30 4.64 8.98
CA PHE A 33 30.16 4.80 8.06
C PHE A 33 30.14 3.90 6.81
N LEU A 34 30.00 2.58 7.01
CA LEU A 34 29.48 1.66 5.99
C LEU A 34 28.97 0.39 6.70
N PHE A 35 27.81 0.51 7.35
CA PHE A 35 27.06 -0.62 7.92
C PHE A 35 25.55 -0.33 7.88
N PHE A 36 25.05 0.17 6.75
CA PHE A 36 23.61 0.22 6.44
C PHE A 36 23.45 0.29 4.92
N GLN A 37 23.69 -0.83 4.21
CA GLN A 37 23.27 -1.07 2.82
C GLN A 37 23.86 -2.40 2.33
N LEU A 38 23.28 -3.52 2.76
CA LEU A 38 23.67 -4.86 2.31
C LEU A 38 22.56 -5.70 1.64
N PRO A 39 21.24 -5.36 1.68
CA PRO A 39 20.26 -6.08 0.86
C PRO A 39 20.21 -5.64 -0.62
N ALA A 40 20.51 -4.36 -0.92
CA ALA A 40 20.33 -3.79 -2.26
C ALA A 40 21.39 -4.24 -3.29
N ILE A 41 22.58 -4.65 -2.84
CA ILE A 41 23.72 -4.95 -3.73
C ILE A 41 23.60 -6.36 -4.35
N ARG A 42 22.95 -7.32 -3.66
CA ARG A 42 22.72 -8.67 -4.22
C ARG A 42 21.67 -8.67 -5.35
N PHE A 43 20.73 -7.72 -5.32
CA PHE A 43 19.75 -7.55 -6.38
C PHE A 43 20.39 -6.97 -7.66
N PHE A 44 21.32 -6.01 -7.51
CA PHE A 44 22.03 -5.42 -8.64
C PHE A 44 23.07 -6.34 -9.29
N GLN A 45 23.76 -7.19 -8.52
CA GLN A 45 24.76 -8.12 -9.10
C GLN A 45 24.15 -9.24 -9.92
N ARG A 46 22.91 -9.69 -9.62
CA ARG A 46 22.21 -10.66 -10.48
C ARG A 46 21.60 -10.02 -11.73
N ALA A 47 21.18 -8.75 -11.66
CA ALA A 47 20.69 -8.01 -12.82
C ALA A 47 21.79 -7.69 -13.85
N ALA A 48 23.02 -7.38 -13.38
CA ALA A 48 24.14 -7.01 -14.26
C ALA A 48 24.78 -8.19 -15.03
N ILE A 49 24.62 -9.44 -14.56
CA ILE A 49 25.18 -10.62 -15.22
C ILE A 49 24.26 -11.16 -16.33
N LEU A 50 22.97 -10.76 -16.33
CA LEU A 50 22.01 -11.08 -17.40
C LEU A 50 21.94 -10.03 -18.51
N SER A 51 22.53 -8.85 -18.31
CA SER A 51 22.48 -7.73 -19.27
C SER A 51 23.61 -7.70 -20.29
N SER A 52 24.59 -8.62 -20.24
CA SER A 52 25.73 -8.60 -21.17
C SER A 52 25.49 -9.34 -22.50
N ASN A 53 24.29 -9.88 -22.75
CA ASN A 53 24.01 -10.70 -23.94
C ASN A 53 22.69 -10.38 -24.68
N PHE A 54 22.11 -9.18 -24.49
CA PHE A 54 20.98 -8.75 -25.30
C PHE A 54 21.19 -7.36 -25.88
N SER A 55 21.29 -7.32 -27.21
CA SER A 55 21.33 -6.13 -28.04
C SER A 55 20.13 -5.22 -27.82
N CYS A 56 20.40 -3.93 -27.98
CA CYS A 56 19.48 -2.79 -27.95
C CYS A 56 18.07 -3.09 -28.45
N ASP A 57 17.07 -2.84 -27.60
CA ASP A 57 15.80 -2.16 -27.86
C ASP A 57 14.91 -2.33 -26.62
N PHE A 58 14.04 -1.35 -26.35
CA PHE A 58 13.06 -1.24 -25.24
C PHE A 58 13.50 -0.56 -23.94
N ILE A 59 13.14 0.73 -23.81
CA ILE A 59 12.70 1.31 -22.53
C ILE A 59 11.51 2.24 -22.81
N CYS A 60 10.32 1.87 -22.32
CA CYS A 60 9.19 2.79 -22.13
C CYS A 60 8.30 2.24 -21.01
N PRO A 61 8.19 2.91 -19.84
CA PRO A 61 7.18 2.55 -18.86
C PRO A 61 5.86 3.24 -19.25
N SER A 62 4.84 2.44 -19.53
CA SER A 62 3.51 2.92 -19.90
C SER A 62 2.79 3.53 -18.69
N HIS A 63 2.59 4.85 -18.77
CA HIS A 63 1.87 5.67 -17.78
C HIS A 63 0.46 5.15 -17.45
N HIS A 64 -0.16 4.38 -18.34
CA HIS A 64 -1.54 3.92 -18.19
C HIS A 64 -1.71 2.77 -17.20
N LEU A 65 -0.70 1.89 -17.07
CA LEU A 65 -0.69 0.84 -16.05
C LEU A 65 -0.43 1.46 -14.68
N LEU A 66 0.48 2.44 -14.63
CA LEU A 66 0.72 3.26 -13.43
C LEU A 66 -0.54 4.04 -13.05
N GLN A 67 -1.30 4.55 -14.02
CA GLN A 67 -2.51 5.36 -13.77
C GLN A 67 -3.72 4.51 -13.39
N LEU A 68 -3.86 3.26 -13.86
CA LEU A 68 -4.88 2.31 -13.37
C LEU A 68 -4.52 1.72 -12.00
N LEU A 69 -3.24 1.43 -11.75
CA LEU A 69 -2.74 1.13 -10.41
C LEU A 69 -2.94 2.33 -9.48
N LEU A 70 -2.62 3.55 -9.92
CA LEU A 70 -2.80 4.79 -9.17
C LEU A 70 -4.27 5.18 -9.02
N PHE A 71 -5.19 4.86 -9.94
CA PHE A 71 -6.62 5.13 -9.76
C PHE A 71 -7.26 4.13 -8.79
N SER A 72 -6.88 2.85 -8.87
CA SER A 72 -7.24 1.83 -7.89
C SER A 72 -6.68 2.16 -6.50
N LEU A 73 -5.46 2.71 -6.43
CA LEU A 73 -4.84 3.20 -5.21
C LEU A 73 -5.46 4.53 -4.73
N ALA A 74 -5.77 5.49 -5.62
CA ALA A 74 -6.25 6.83 -5.25
C ALA A 74 -7.70 6.83 -4.76
N HIS A 75 -8.58 6.00 -5.32
CA HIS A 75 -9.93 5.85 -4.76
C HIS A 75 -9.94 5.09 -3.42
N ARG A 76 -8.87 4.36 -3.09
CA ARG A 76 -8.62 3.82 -1.74
C ARG A 76 -8.10 4.87 -0.74
N HIS A 77 -7.65 6.05 -1.19
CA HIS A 77 -6.90 7.01 -0.35
C HIS A 77 -7.71 8.15 0.26
N GLN A 78 -8.97 8.38 -0.14
CA GLN A 78 -9.82 9.40 0.49
C GLN A 78 -10.60 8.83 1.68
N ARG A 79 -9.95 8.79 2.85
CA ARG A 79 -10.46 9.19 4.18
C ARG A 79 -9.48 8.66 5.23
N GLU A 80 -8.69 9.60 5.76
CA GLU A 80 -7.71 9.45 6.83
C GLU A 80 -6.46 8.62 6.49
N GLY A 81 -5.29 9.09 6.96
CA GLY A 81 -4.00 8.41 6.83
C GLY A 81 -3.97 7.08 7.57
N ARG A 82 -4.61 6.07 6.98
CA ARG A 82 -4.71 4.69 7.45
C ARG A 82 -4.11 3.81 6.36
N TYR A 83 -2.80 3.63 6.38
CA TYR A 83 -2.16 2.61 5.56
C TYR A 83 -2.81 1.26 5.93
N ALA A 84 -3.51 0.64 4.99
CA ALA A 84 -3.73 -0.79 5.04
C ALA A 84 -2.39 -1.43 4.66
N THR A 85 -1.49 -1.56 5.63
CA THR A 85 -0.34 -2.47 5.52
C THR A 85 -0.90 -3.83 5.15
N MET A 86 -0.29 -4.52 4.17
CA MET A 86 -0.72 -5.88 3.85
C MET A 86 -0.68 -6.72 5.14
N PRO A 87 -1.73 -7.50 5.42
CA PRO A 87 -1.78 -8.25 6.65
C PRO A 87 -0.68 -9.31 6.64
N THR A 88 0.23 -9.18 7.60
CA THR A 88 1.25 -10.18 7.90
C THR A 88 0.76 -11.09 9.02
N VAL A 89 0.86 -12.39 8.83
CA VAL A 89 0.57 -13.42 9.84
C VAL A 89 1.89 -14.06 10.24
N SER A 90 2.17 -14.07 11.54
CA SER A 90 3.39 -14.69 12.09
C SER A 90 3.05 -16.09 12.59
N VAL A 91 3.65 -17.11 11.98
CA VAL A 91 3.37 -18.52 12.30
C VAL A 91 4.65 -19.28 12.61
N GLY A 92 4.63 -20.14 13.62
CA GLY A 92 5.74 -21.04 13.92
C GLY A 92 5.86 -22.10 12.81
N ARG A 93 7.06 -22.25 12.23
CA ARG A 93 7.33 -23.13 11.09
C ARG A 93 6.96 -24.59 11.40
N ASP A 94 7.45 -25.10 12.52
CA ASP A 94 7.30 -26.53 12.84
C ASP A 94 5.83 -26.86 13.12
N ARG A 95 5.09 -25.92 13.70
CA ARG A 95 3.63 -26.01 13.89
C ARG A 95 2.87 -25.94 12.57
N LEU A 96 3.26 -25.03 11.67
CA LEU A 96 2.66 -24.95 10.34
C LEU A 96 2.85 -26.26 9.58
N TYR A 97 4.06 -26.85 9.62
CA TYR A 97 4.34 -28.12 8.97
C TYR A 97 3.58 -29.30 9.61
N ALA A 98 3.44 -29.30 10.94
CA ALA A 98 2.59 -30.25 11.64
C ALA A 98 1.12 -30.13 11.21
N ALA A 99 0.60 -28.90 11.07
CA ALA A 99 -0.76 -28.64 10.62
C ALA A 99 -0.99 -29.02 9.14
N LEU A 100 0.03 -28.88 8.28
CA LEU A 100 0.00 -29.32 6.88
C LEU A 100 0.17 -30.85 6.74
N GLY A 101 0.66 -31.54 7.77
CA GLY A 101 0.93 -32.99 7.74
C GLY A 101 2.13 -33.39 6.87
N LYS A 102 2.93 -32.43 6.41
CA LYS A 102 4.15 -32.64 5.61
C LYS A 102 5.20 -31.60 5.98
N THR A 103 6.46 -32.03 6.05
CA THR A 103 7.61 -31.13 6.17
C THR A 103 8.02 -30.64 4.78
N TYR A 104 8.22 -29.32 4.65
CA TYR A 104 8.63 -28.68 3.41
C TYR A 104 10.03 -28.08 3.58
N THR A 105 10.82 -28.08 2.50
CA THR A 105 11.97 -27.18 2.42
C THR A 105 11.48 -25.74 2.29
N GLN A 106 12.35 -24.77 2.57
CA GLN A 106 11.98 -23.36 2.42
C GLN A 106 11.60 -23.03 0.96
N GLU A 107 12.40 -23.48 -0.01
CA GLU A 107 12.11 -23.27 -1.44
C GLU A 107 10.78 -23.90 -1.87
N GLU A 108 10.50 -25.14 -1.44
CA GLU A 108 9.22 -25.80 -1.74
C GLU A 108 8.03 -25.04 -1.14
N PHE A 109 8.21 -24.46 0.05
CA PHE A 109 7.15 -23.69 0.71
C PHE A 109 6.96 -22.31 0.05
N GLU A 110 8.04 -21.65 -0.36
CA GLU A 110 7.99 -20.41 -1.14
C GLU A 110 7.27 -20.62 -2.48
N ASP A 111 7.60 -21.70 -3.20
CA ASP A 111 6.91 -22.08 -4.44
C ASP A 111 5.42 -22.37 -4.21
N LEU A 112 5.07 -23.04 -3.11
CA LEU A 112 3.67 -23.30 -2.74
C LEU A 112 2.91 -22.00 -2.45
N CYS A 113 3.54 -21.08 -1.69
CA CYS A 113 2.97 -19.77 -1.38
C CYS A 113 2.75 -18.98 -2.67
N PHE A 114 3.76 -18.93 -3.55
CA PHE A 114 3.67 -18.24 -4.83
C PHE A 114 2.55 -18.80 -5.72
N CYS A 115 2.40 -20.12 -5.80
CA CYS A 115 1.33 -20.76 -6.57
C CYS A 115 -0.07 -20.44 -6.02
N PHE A 116 -0.20 -20.23 -4.71
CA PHE A 116 -1.47 -19.93 -4.05
C PHE A 116 -1.78 -18.42 -3.98
N GLY A 117 -0.80 -17.56 -4.27
CA GLY A 117 -0.94 -16.09 -4.17
C GLY A 117 -0.68 -15.53 -2.77
N ILE A 118 0.18 -16.19 -2.00
CA ILE A 118 0.69 -15.75 -0.69
C ILE A 118 2.21 -15.53 -0.83
N GLU A 119 2.78 -14.63 -0.02
CA GLU A 119 4.23 -14.38 -0.01
C GLU A 119 4.84 -14.67 1.36
N LEU A 120 6.00 -15.34 1.37
CA LEU A 120 6.81 -15.48 2.57
C LEU A 120 7.75 -14.27 2.64
N ASP A 121 7.40 -13.27 3.44
CA ASP A 121 8.12 -11.99 3.53
C ASP A 121 9.44 -12.12 4.29
N ASP A 122 9.41 -12.77 5.47
CA ASP A 122 10.59 -12.87 6.32
C ASP A 122 10.57 -14.16 7.16
N VAL A 123 11.76 -14.67 7.45
CA VAL A 123 11.99 -15.82 8.35
C VAL A 123 12.79 -15.31 9.53
N THR A 124 12.14 -15.20 10.68
CA THR A 124 12.74 -14.64 11.90
C THR A 124 12.61 -15.61 13.06
N THR A 125 13.45 -15.44 14.09
CA THR A 125 13.25 -16.13 15.37
C THR A 125 12.60 -15.19 16.39
N GLU A 126 11.94 -15.73 17.41
CA GLU A 126 11.33 -14.93 18.49
C GLU A 126 12.31 -13.91 19.09
N LYS A 127 13.57 -14.33 19.30
CA LYS A 127 14.62 -13.44 19.81
C LYS A 127 14.92 -12.30 18.83
N ALA A 128 14.95 -12.55 17.52
CA ALA A 128 15.18 -11.50 16.52
C ALA A 128 14.05 -10.45 16.50
N ILE A 129 12.80 -10.88 16.73
CA ILE A 129 11.65 -9.97 16.84
C ILE A 129 11.78 -9.10 18.10
N ILE A 130 12.04 -9.72 19.25
CA ILE A 130 12.21 -9.00 20.52
C ILE A 130 13.42 -8.06 20.47
N ARG A 131 14.53 -8.46 19.82
CA ARG A 131 15.71 -7.62 19.61
C ARG A 131 15.39 -6.39 18.76
N LYS A 132 14.62 -6.55 17.68
CA LYS A 132 14.21 -5.47 16.77
C LYS A 132 13.22 -4.51 17.42
N GLU A 133 12.28 -5.02 18.23
CA GLU A 133 11.30 -4.20 18.95
C GLU A 133 11.90 -3.45 20.15
N LYS A 134 12.91 -4.03 20.82
CA LYS A 134 13.56 -3.42 22.00
C LYS A 134 14.85 -2.67 21.69
N HIS A 135 15.29 -2.62 20.43
CA HIS A 135 16.57 -2.01 20.01
C HIS A 135 17.78 -2.50 20.83
N LEU A 136 17.88 -3.81 21.08
CA LEU A 136 18.98 -4.41 21.85
C LEU A 136 20.02 -5.03 20.90
N GLU A 137 21.30 -4.68 21.07
CA GLU A 137 22.42 -5.04 20.16
C GLU A 137 23.27 -6.26 20.61
N GLU A 138 23.01 -6.87 21.77
CA GLU A 138 23.89 -7.94 22.30
C GLU A 138 23.42 -9.38 21.96
N GLU A 139 24.37 -10.22 21.53
CA GLU A 139 24.17 -11.66 21.28
C GLU A 139 24.11 -12.44 22.61
N GLY A 140 22.92 -12.95 22.94
CA GLY A 140 22.69 -13.86 24.06
C GLY A 140 22.35 -15.29 23.58
N ASP A 141 22.80 -16.25 24.39
CA ASP A 141 23.01 -17.70 24.22
C ASP A 141 22.03 -18.54 23.36
N GLU A 142 22.59 -19.61 22.80
CA GLU A 142 21.95 -20.66 21.98
C GLU A 142 20.98 -21.50 22.84
N GLY A 143 19.68 -21.23 22.68
CA GLY A 143 18.60 -22.11 23.11
C GLY A 143 17.69 -22.40 21.93
N ASP A 144 16.91 -23.48 21.98
CA ASP A 144 16.00 -23.93 20.90
C ASP A 144 14.98 -22.84 20.52
N ASP A 145 15.35 -21.99 19.55
CA ASP A 145 14.54 -20.87 19.08
C ASP A 145 13.50 -21.38 18.06
N GLU A 146 12.21 -21.17 18.32
CA GLU A 146 11.16 -21.45 17.34
C GLU A 146 11.32 -20.51 16.13
N ILE A 147 11.42 -21.10 14.94
CA ILE A 147 11.52 -20.35 13.68
C ILE A 147 10.12 -19.87 13.28
N ILE A 148 9.97 -18.57 13.12
CA ILE A 148 8.72 -17.89 12.77
C ILE A 148 8.76 -17.44 11.31
N TYR A 149 7.77 -17.88 10.56
CA TYR A 149 7.48 -17.39 9.21
C TYR A 149 6.52 -16.21 9.29
N LYS A 150 6.91 -15.10 8.65
CA LYS A 150 6.01 -13.97 8.40
C LYS A 150 5.46 -14.11 7.00
N ILE A 151 4.18 -14.43 6.95
CA ILE A 151 3.45 -14.70 5.73
C ILE A 151 2.57 -13.49 5.42
N GLU A 152 2.77 -12.88 4.25
CA GLU A 152 1.93 -11.81 3.74
C GLU A 152 0.71 -12.39 3.02
N VAL A 153 -0.46 -11.95 3.46
CA VAL A 153 -1.75 -12.47 3.03
C VAL A 153 -2.53 -11.38 2.26
N PRO A 154 -3.31 -11.74 1.22
CA PRO A 154 -4.19 -10.79 0.56
C PRO A 154 -5.24 -10.19 1.50
N ALA A 155 -5.41 -8.86 1.48
CA ALA A 155 -6.33 -8.15 2.37
C ALA A 155 -7.84 -8.44 2.13
N ASN A 156 -8.19 -9.09 1.03
CA ASN A 156 -9.54 -9.58 0.72
C ASN A 156 -9.85 -10.92 1.41
N ARG A 157 -8.85 -11.72 1.77
CA ARG A 157 -9.03 -13.06 2.35
C ARG A 157 -8.88 -13.05 3.86
N TYR A 158 -10.01 -12.88 4.55
CA TYR A 158 -10.04 -12.83 6.02
C TYR A 158 -9.88 -14.19 6.68
N ASP A 159 -10.20 -15.26 5.95
CA ASP A 159 -10.03 -16.65 6.35
C ASP A 159 -8.57 -17.02 6.59
N LEU A 160 -7.63 -16.33 5.95
CA LEU A 160 -6.20 -16.61 6.03
C LEU A 160 -5.44 -15.82 7.12
N LEU A 161 -6.14 -15.09 7.98
CA LEU A 161 -5.49 -14.23 8.98
C LEU A 161 -4.93 -15.00 10.20
N CYS A 162 -4.92 -16.33 10.16
CA CYS A 162 -4.52 -17.22 11.24
C CYS A 162 -3.84 -18.48 10.69
N LEU A 163 -3.13 -19.21 11.56
CA LEU A 163 -2.44 -20.44 11.20
C LEU A 163 -3.43 -21.50 10.69
N GLU A 164 -4.55 -21.67 11.38
CA GLU A 164 -5.58 -22.66 11.10
C GLU A 164 -6.19 -22.45 9.70
N GLY A 165 -6.48 -21.20 9.38
CA GLY A 165 -6.99 -20.79 8.08
C GLY A 165 -6.02 -21.04 6.94
N ILE A 166 -4.75 -20.64 7.10
CA ILE A 166 -3.68 -20.89 6.11
C ILE A 166 -3.48 -22.39 5.92
N ALA A 167 -3.37 -23.15 7.01
CA ALA A 167 -3.17 -24.59 6.95
C ALA A 167 -4.36 -25.31 6.30
N LEU A 168 -5.59 -24.92 6.61
CA LEU A 168 -6.79 -25.48 5.96
C LEU A 168 -6.80 -25.18 4.46
N ALA A 169 -6.53 -23.94 4.07
CA ALA A 169 -6.58 -23.53 2.67
C ALA A 169 -5.49 -24.21 1.83
N LEU A 170 -4.26 -24.30 2.35
CA LEU A 170 -3.15 -24.99 1.67
C LEU A 170 -3.37 -26.51 1.59
N ARG A 171 -3.95 -27.14 2.62
CA ARG A 171 -4.34 -28.58 2.58
C ARG A 171 -5.36 -28.84 1.46
N ILE A 172 -6.37 -27.98 1.32
CA ILE A 172 -7.39 -28.10 0.28
C ILE A 172 -6.78 -27.84 -1.11
N PHE A 173 -5.90 -26.85 -1.23
CA PHE A 173 -5.20 -26.54 -2.49
C PHE A 173 -4.35 -27.71 -3.00
N ASN A 174 -3.68 -28.42 -2.08
CA ASN A 174 -2.89 -29.62 -2.33
C ASN A 174 -3.73 -30.91 -2.41
N LYS A 175 -5.06 -30.83 -2.37
CA LYS A 175 -6.00 -31.97 -2.41
C LYS A 175 -5.79 -33.00 -1.28
N GLN A 176 -5.21 -32.57 -0.15
CA GLN A 176 -4.99 -33.42 1.01
C GLN A 176 -6.24 -33.58 1.88
N GLN A 177 -7.14 -32.60 1.83
CA GLN A 177 -8.37 -32.56 2.61
C GLN A 177 -9.52 -32.00 1.77
N GLU A 178 -10.73 -32.52 2.00
CA GLU A 178 -11.95 -31.91 1.49
C GLU A 178 -12.41 -30.72 2.35
N MET A 179 -13.24 -29.87 1.77
CA MET A 179 -13.80 -28.72 2.45
C MET A 179 -14.68 -29.13 3.64
N PRO A 180 -14.48 -28.55 4.84
CA PRO A 180 -15.35 -28.79 5.97
C PRO A 180 -16.73 -28.15 5.78
N THR A 181 -17.76 -28.82 6.27
CA THR A 181 -19.13 -28.30 6.23
C THR A 181 -19.48 -27.67 7.57
N TYR A 182 -19.61 -26.34 7.59
CA TYR A 182 -20.00 -25.60 8.78
C TYR A 182 -21.51 -25.71 8.99
N LYS A 183 -21.92 -26.06 10.22
CA LYS A 183 -23.34 -26.23 10.57
C LYS A 183 -23.67 -25.44 11.83
N VAL A 184 -24.86 -24.87 11.84
CA VAL A 184 -25.47 -24.31 13.04
C VAL A 184 -26.22 -25.43 13.76
N VAL A 185 -26.02 -25.57 15.07
CA VAL A 185 -26.71 -26.59 15.86
C VAL A 185 -28.21 -26.31 15.89
N ASP A 186 -29.02 -27.33 15.62
CA ASP A 186 -30.47 -27.23 15.70
C ASP A 186 -30.92 -27.29 17.17
N ILE A 187 -31.19 -26.12 17.74
CA ILE A 187 -31.60 -25.93 19.14
C ILE A 187 -33.00 -25.32 19.15
N SER A 188 -33.87 -25.85 20.02
CA SER A 188 -35.21 -25.29 20.19
C SER A 188 -35.13 -23.84 20.69
N LYS A 189 -36.01 -22.96 20.17
CA LYS A 189 -36.01 -21.53 20.53
C LYS A 189 -36.07 -21.26 22.04
N SER A 190 -36.71 -22.15 22.81
CA SER A 190 -36.82 -22.05 24.27
C SER A 190 -35.50 -22.26 25.02
N SER A 191 -34.53 -22.96 24.43
CA SER A 191 -33.22 -23.21 25.03
C SER A 191 -32.10 -22.36 24.42
N MET A 192 -32.42 -21.51 23.45
CA MET A 192 -31.45 -20.62 22.80
C MET A 192 -31.11 -19.45 23.72
N LEU A 193 -29.83 -19.10 23.80
CA LEU A 193 -29.41 -17.89 24.49
C LEU A 193 -29.95 -16.66 23.76
N GLN A 194 -30.36 -15.65 24.53
CA GLN A 194 -30.97 -14.43 24.01
C GLN A 194 -30.11 -13.22 24.33
N MET A 195 -29.94 -12.34 23.33
CA MET A 195 -29.33 -11.02 23.45
C MET A 195 -30.38 -9.95 23.16
N HIS A 196 -30.76 -9.16 24.15
CA HIS A 196 -31.77 -8.10 24.04
C HIS A 196 -31.13 -6.74 23.78
N VAL A 197 -31.44 -6.12 22.64
CA VAL A 197 -30.89 -4.84 22.21
C VAL A 197 -31.85 -3.69 22.54
N LYS A 198 -31.38 -2.76 23.38
CA LYS A 198 -32.15 -1.59 23.81
C LYS A 198 -32.04 -0.42 22.80
N PRO A 199 -33.07 0.45 22.69
CA PRO A 199 -33.15 1.47 21.64
C PRO A 199 -32.03 2.53 21.73
N GLU A 200 -31.50 2.80 22.93
CA GLU A 200 -30.46 3.80 23.18
C GLU A 200 -29.17 3.51 22.41
N THR A 201 -28.89 2.23 22.14
CA THR A 201 -27.71 1.77 21.39
C THR A 201 -27.65 2.31 19.96
N SER A 202 -28.80 2.66 19.37
CA SER A 202 -28.89 3.19 17.99
C SER A 202 -28.14 4.50 17.79
N SER A 203 -27.95 5.28 18.87
CA SER A 203 -27.25 6.57 18.84
C SER A 203 -25.74 6.44 18.55
N ILE A 204 -25.15 5.28 18.82
CA ILE A 204 -23.70 5.06 18.73
C ILE A 204 -23.37 3.86 17.86
N ARG A 205 -23.91 2.69 18.22
CA ARG A 205 -23.61 1.39 17.62
C ARG A 205 -24.88 0.54 17.60
N PRO A 206 -25.67 0.64 16.54
CA PRO A 206 -27.00 0.05 16.47
C PRO A 206 -27.03 -1.48 16.45
N PHE A 207 -25.96 -2.14 16.00
CA PHE A 207 -26.00 -3.58 15.72
C PHE A 207 -25.12 -4.39 16.66
N VAL A 208 -25.59 -5.58 17.01
CA VAL A 208 -24.81 -6.62 17.68
C VAL A 208 -25.12 -7.98 17.06
N VAL A 209 -24.09 -8.81 16.92
CA VAL A 209 -24.22 -10.21 16.51
C VAL A 209 -23.44 -11.09 17.48
N CYS A 210 -23.96 -12.27 17.78
CA CYS A 210 -23.40 -13.17 18.80
C CYS A 210 -23.34 -14.61 18.31
N ALA A 211 -22.43 -15.40 18.85
CA ALA A 211 -22.34 -16.84 18.66
C ALA A 211 -21.71 -17.53 19.87
N VAL A 212 -21.91 -18.84 20.01
CA VAL A 212 -21.28 -19.65 21.06
C VAL A 212 -20.50 -20.82 20.45
N LEU A 213 -19.28 -21.02 20.92
CA LEU A 213 -18.49 -22.22 20.68
C LEU A 213 -18.49 -23.07 21.96
N ARG A 214 -18.97 -24.31 21.87
CA ARG A 214 -19.07 -25.25 23.00
C ARG A 214 -17.92 -26.24 23.01
N ASP A 215 -17.45 -26.58 24.21
CA ASP A 215 -16.41 -27.58 24.45
C ASP A 215 -15.16 -27.36 23.57
N VAL A 216 -14.65 -26.13 23.53
CA VAL A 216 -13.39 -25.75 22.89
C VAL A 216 -12.21 -26.25 23.73
N THR A 217 -11.21 -26.83 23.06
CA THR A 217 -9.94 -27.17 23.70
C THR A 217 -8.86 -26.16 23.33
N PHE A 218 -8.43 -25.36 24.31
CA PHE A 218 -7.30 -24.45 24.14
C PHE A 218 -6.00 -25.06 24.65
N ASP A 219 -5.00 -25.10 23.77
CA ASP A 219 -3.59 -25.11 24.17
C ASP A 219 -3.03 -23.67 24.13
N GLU A 220 -1.81 -23.47 24.64
CA GLU A 220 -1.18 -22.14 24.66
C GLU A 220 -1.04 -21.55 23.24
N ALA A 221 -0.79 -22.41 22.25
CA ALA A 221 -0.64 -22.02 20.85
C ALA A 221 -1.95 -21.53 20.22
N SER A 222 -3.01 -22.33 20.29
CA SER A 222 -4.35 -22.00 19.77
C SER A 222 -4.98 -20.83 20.53
N TYR A 223 -4.73 -20.69 21.83
CA TYR A 223 -5.15 -19.51 22.58
C TYR A 223 -4.47 -18.25 22.05
N ASN A 224 -3.15 -18.28 21.84
CA ASN A 224 -2.42 -17.15 21.26
C ASN A 224 -2.88 -16.87 19.81
N SER A 225 -3.13 -17.92 19.01
CA SER A 225 -3.70 -17.79 17.65
C SER A 225 -5.08 -17.14 17.66
N PHE A 226 -5.93 -17.50 18.63
CA PHE A 226 -7.27 -16.92 18.81
C PHE A 226 -7.23 -15.43 19.11
N ILE A 227 -6.36 -15.02 20.03
CA ILE A 227 -6.16 -13.60 20.35
C ILE A 227 -5.54 -12.85 19.17
N ASP A 228 -4.55 -13.44 18.48
CA ASP A 228 -3.94 -12.80 17.31
C ASP A 228 -4.97 -12.61 16.19
N LEU A 229 -5.80 -13.62 15.88
CA LEU A 229 -6.87 -13.45 14.89
C LEU A 229 -7.82 -12.30 15.25
N GLN A 230 -8.23 -12.21 16.52
CA GLN A 230 -9.07 -11.13 17.02
C GLN A 230 -8.41 -9.75 16.79
N ASP A 231 -7.13 -9.61 17.13
CA ASP A 231 -6.38 -8.37 16.94
C ASP A 231 -6.14 -8.03 15.46
N LYS A 232 -5.89 -9.03 14.60
CA LYS A 232 -5.72 -8.85 13.14
C LYS A 232 -7.02 -8.40 12.49
N LEU A 233 -8.16 -9.00 12.86
CA LEU A 233 -9.49 -8.56 12.39
C LEU A 233 -9.80 -7.14 12.86
N HIS A 234 -9.47 -6.81 14.13
CA HIS A 234 -9.63 -5.46 14.67
C HIS A 234 -8.86 -4.41 13.90
N GLN A 235 -7.62 -4.72 13.48
CA GLN A 235 -6.77 -3.80 12.74
C GLN A 235 -7.25 -3.61 11.28
N ASN A 236 -7.65 -4.71 10.62
CA ASN A 236 -8.02 -4.72 9.19
C ASN A 236 -9.50 -4.38 8.95
N ILE A 237 -10.36 -5.41 8.88
CA ILE A 237 -11.77 -5.27 8.46
C ILE A 237 -12.57 -4.35 9.39
N CYS A 238 -12.24 -4.35 10.69
CA CYS A 238 -12.90 -3.52 11.69
C CYS A 238 -12.41 -2.06 11.70
N ARG A 239 -11.37 -1.71 10.92
CA ARG A 239 -10.70 -0.40 10.88
C ARG A 239 -10.35 0.12 12.27
N ARG A 240 -9.49 -0.60 13.00
CA ARG A 240 -9.11 -0.28 14.39
C ARG A 240 -10.34 -0.15 15.29
N ARG A 241 -11.20 -1.17 15.27
CA ARG A 241 -12.45 -1.25 16.04
C ARG A 241 -13.50 -0.17 15.75
N THR A 242 -13.28 0.73 14.78
CA THR A 242 -14.21 1.83 14.47
C THR A 242 -15.55 1.29 13.99
N LEU A 243 -15.55 0.27 13.12
CA LEU A 243 -16.75 -0.28 12.50
C LEU A 243 -17.34 -1.45 13.28
N VAL A 244 -16.48 -2.35 13.77
CA VAL A 244 -16.86 -3.57 14.49
C VAL A 244 -15.90 -3.76 15.66
N ALA A 245 -16.41 -4.09 16.84
CA ALA A 245 -15.61 -4.49 17.99
C ALA A 245 -16.03 -5.89 18.44
N ILE A 246 -15.05 -6.77 18.58
CA ILE A 246 -15.23 -8.16 18.99
C ILE A 246 -14.86 -8.26 20.46
N GLY A 247 -15.77 -8.78 21.26
CA GLY A 247 -15.49 -9.32 22.58
C GLY A 247 -15.61 -10.84 22.60
N THR A 248 -14.88 -11.41 23.54
CA THR A 248 -14.73 -12.85 23.72
C THR A 248 -14.82 -13.10 25.21
N HIS A 249 -15.70 -14.02 25.59
CA HIS A 249 -16.14 -14.21 26.97
C HIS A 249 -16.19 -15.68 27.36
N ASP A 250 -15.78 -15.97 28.59
CA ASP A 250 -16.00 -17.29 29.18
C ASP A 250 -17.47 -17.46 29.59
N LEU A 251 -18.20 -18.28 28.85
CA LEU A 251 -19.63 -18.51 29.07
C LEU A 251 -19.90 -19.24 30.39
N ASP A 252 -18.96 -20.01 30.93
CA ASP A 252 -19.16 -20.74 32.19
C ASP A 252 -19.23 -19.81 33.41
N THR A 253 -18.77 -18.56 33.24
CA THR A 253 -18.88 -17.51 34.27
C THR A 253 -20.17 -16.68 34.17
N LEU A 254 -20.97 -16.88 33.12
CA LEU A 254 -22.08 -15.99 32.76
C LEU A 254 -23.42 -16.75 32.70
N GLU A 255 -24.51 -16.04 32.93
CA GLU A 255 -25.87 -16.58 32.95
C GLU A 255 -26.84 -15.73 32.11
N GLY A 256 -27.24 -16.22 30.93
CA GLY A 256 -28.21 -15.53 30.09
C GLY A 256 -29.60 -15.34 30.73
N PRO A 257 -30.43 -14.42 30.21
CA PRO A 257 -30.26 -13.66 28.97
C PRO A 257 -29.37 -12.42 29.09
N PHE A 258 -28.70 -12.06 28.00
CA PHE A 258 -27.83 -10.89 27.89
C PHE A 258 -28.59 -9.65 27.43
N THR A 259 -28.10 -8.47 27.80
CA THR A 259 -28.66 -7.17 27.39
C THR A 259 -27.56 -6.26 26.84
N TYR A 260 -27.82 -5.64 25.68
CA TYR A 260 -26.96 -4.63 25.07
C TYR A 260 -27.65 -3.26 25.21
N GLU A 261 -27.04 -2.38 26.00
CA GLU A 261 -27.59 -1.10 26.42
C GLU A 261 -26.60 0.03 26.15
N ALA A 262 -27.06 1.28 26.20
CA ALA A 262 -26.18 2.45 26.21
C ALA A 262 -26.55 3.38 27.36
N LEU A 263 -25.63 3.58 28.30
CA LEU A 263 -25.86 4.32 29.54
C LEU A 263 -24.89 5.50 29.68
N PRO A 264 -25.24 6.55 30.45
CA PRO A 264 -24.29 7.59 30.79
C PRO A 264 -23.03 7.03 31.47
N PRO A 265 -21.83 7.59 31.21
CA PRO A 265 -20.58 7.07 31.76
C PRO A 265 -20.55 7.08 33.30
N SER A 266 -21.32 7.97 33.93
CA SER A 266 -21.45 8.07 35.38
C SER A 266 -22.05 6.83 36.04
N ASP A 267 -22.86 6.08 35.30
CA ASP A 267 -23.72 5.01 35.83
C ASP A 267 -23.09 3.62 35.62
N ILE A 268 -21.97 3.58 34.91
CA ILE A 268 -21.26 2.36 34.54
C ILE A 268 -20.10 2.14 35.51
N ASN A 269 -20.13 1.01 36.21
CA ASN A 269 -19.07 0.57 37.12
C ASN A 269 -18.68 -0.87 36.79
N PHE A 270 -17.41 -1.10 36.49
CA PHE A 270 -16.89 -2.46 36.34
C PHE A 270 -15.38 -2.55 36.54
N VAL A 271 -14.92 -3.78 36.72
CA VAL A 271 -13.49 -4.12 36.79
C VAL A 271 -13.01 -4.46 35.37
N PRO A 272 -12.20 -3.60 34.72
CA PRO A 272 -11.69 -3.87 33.38
C PRO A 272 -10.59 -4.94 33.39
N LEU A 273 -10.37 -5.55 32.23
CA LEU A 273 -9.35 -6.59 32.05
C LEU A 273 -7.97 -6.13 32.55
N LYS A 274 -7.26 -7.01 33.27
CA LYS A 274 -5.94 -6.77 33.89
C LYS A 274 -5.92 -5.72 35.01
N GLN A 275 -7.06 -5.28 35.51
CA GLN A 275 -7.17 -4.42 36.70
C GLN A 275 -7.85 -5.16 37.85
N ALA A 276 -7.51 -4.79 39.08
CA ALA A 276 -8.15 -5.30 40.29
C ALA A 276 -9.15 -4.31 40.91
N LYS A 277 -9.04 -3.02 40.53
CA LYS A 277 -9.91 -1.96 41.04
C LYS A 277 -11.15 -1.84 40.15
N ASN A 278 -12.28 -1.55 40.79
CA ASN A 278 -13.50 -1.15 40.11
C ASN A 278 -13.36 0.31 39.66
N PHE A 279 -13.67 0.59 38.40
CA PHE A 279 -13.60 1.94 37.83
C PHE A 279 -14.97 2.37 37.33
N ARG A 280 -15.27 3.66 37.49
CA ARG A 280 -16.33 4.32 36.74
C ARG A 280 -15.90 4.54 35.31
N ALA A 281 -16.82 4.56 34.35
CA ALA A 281 -16.44 4.65 32.94
C ALA A 281 -15.81 6.00 32.55
N ASP A 282 -16.16 7.10 33.21
CA ASP A 282 -15.52 8.41 33.06
C ASP A 282 -14.07 8.41 33.55
N GLU A 283 -13.83 7.91 34.76
CA GLU A 283 -12.48 7.72 35.33
C GLU A 283 -11.62 6.79 34.48
N LEU A 284 -12.23 5.74 33.90
CA LEU A 284 -11.59 4.77 33.04
C LEU A 284 -11.07 5.40 31.75
N MET A 285 -11.83 6.32 31.13
CA MET A 285 -11.38 7.05 29.94
C MET A 285 -10.14 7.88 30.24
N GLU A 286 -10.12 8.58 31.38
CA GLU A 286 -8.98 9.40 31.77
C GLU A 286 -7.75 8.55 32.11
N PHE A 287 -7.94 7.43 32.80
CA PHE A 287 -6.87 6.47 33.10
C PHE A 287 -6.17 5.97 31.83
N TYR A 288 -6.95 5.56 30.82
CA TYR A 288 -6.41 5.02 29.57
C TYR A 288 -5.86 6.07 28.59
N LYS A 289 -6.03 7.38 28.83
CA LYS A 289 -5.35 8.42 28.01
C LYS A 289 -3.83 8.31 28.08
N SER A 290 -3.30 7.73 29.16
CA SER A 290 -1.88 7.46 29.36
C SER A 290 -1.40 6.16 28.68
N ASP A 291 -2.31 5.24 28.33
CA ASP A 291 -1.96 3.93 27.78
C ASP A 291 -1.69 4.00 26.26
N LEU A 292 -0.50 3.56 25.83
CA LEU A 292 -0.07 3.55 24.43
C LEU A 292 -0.93 2.66 23.52
N LYS A 293 -1.54 1.60 24.05
CA LYS A 293 -2.34 0.65 23.26
C LYS A 293 -3.79 1.13 23.13
N LEU A 294 -4.42 1.48 24.25
CA LEU A 294 -5.85 1.79 24.30
C LEU A 294 -6.19 3.24 23.93
N LYS A 295 -5.26 4.19 24.10
CA LYS A 295 -5.43 5.60 23.67
C LYS A 295 -5.92 5.73 22.23
N LYS A 296 -5.49 4.82 21.36
CA LYS A 296 -5.86 4.79 19.95
C LYS A 296 -7.36 4.58 19.71
N TYR A 297 -8.11 4.04 20.67
CA TYR A 297 -9.53 3.71 20.53
C TYR A 297 -10.47 4.61 21.34
N LEU A 298 -9.94 5.40 22.29
CA LEU A 298 -10.76 6.25 23.17
C LEU A 298 -11.62 7.25 22.39
N HIS A 299 -11.04 7.87 21.36
CA HIS A 299 -11.71 8.87 20.51
C HIS A 299 -12.98 8.36 19.82
N ILE A 300 -13.21 7.04 19.76
CA ILE A 300 -14.38 6.45 19.10
C ILE A 300 -15.65 6.74 19.90
N ILE A 301 -15.58 6.73 21.23
CA ILE A 301 -16.76 6.94 22.10
C ILE A 301 -16.60 8.11 23.08
N GLU A 302 -15.41 8.70 23.23
CA GLU A 302 -15.14 9.80 24.17
C GLU A 302 -16.07 11.02 23.99
N THR A 303 -16.50 11.32 22.77
CA THR A 303 -17.39 12.45 22.48
C THR A 303 -18.88 12.14 22.67
N SER A 304 -19.23 10.89 22.96
CA SER A 304 -20.62 10.46 23.10
C SER A 304 -21.16 10.71 24.51
N GLN A 305 -22.45 11.06 24.61
CA GLN A 305 -23.13 11.27 25.90
C GLN A 305 -23.42 9.96 26.64
N VAL A 306 -23.56 8.86 25.90
CA VAL A 306 -23.79 7.51 26.45
C VAL A 306 -22.73 6.57 25.92
N PHE A 307 -22.38 5.54 26.69
CA PHE A 307 -21.44 4.49 26.30
C PHE A 307 -22.16 3.15 26.15
N PRO A 308 -21.84 2.39 25.09
CA PRO A 308 -22.45 1.08 24.88
C PRO A 308 -21.85 0.06 25.86
N ILE A 309 -22.70 -0.80 26.41
CA ILE A 309 -22.35 -1.77 27.44
C ILE A 309 -23.17 -3.05 27.30
N ILE A 310 -22.54 -4.17 27.64
CA ILE A 310 -23.20 -5.48 27.63
C ILE A 310 -23.28 -6.01 29.05
N TYR A 311 -24.49 -6.41 29.45
CA TYR A 311 -24.79 -6.96 30.76
C TYR A 311 -25.30 -8.39 30.68
N ASP A 312 -25.01 -9.13 31.73
CA ASP A 312 -25.58 -10.44 32.00
C ASP A 312 -26.93 -10.36 32.74
N ARG A 313 -27.61 -11.51 32.96
CA ARG A 313 -28.85 -11.55 33.76
C ARG A 313 -28.65 -10.99 35.17
N ASN A 314 -27.47 -11.23 35.76
CA ASN A 314 -27.10 -10.75 37.09
C ASN A 314 -26.63 -9.28 37.11
N ARG A 315 -26.78 -8.55 35.99
CA ARG A 315 -26.28 -7.17 35.80
C ARG A 315 -24.76 -7.03 35.98
N THR A 316 -24.02 -8.11 35.78
CA THR A 316 -22.56 -8.09 35.67
C THR A 316 -22.16 -7.55 34.29
N VAL A 317 -21.18 -6.65 34.24
CA VAL A 317 -20.69 -6.06 32.98
C VAL A 317 -19.78 -7.06 32.27
N LEU A 318 -20.12 -7.42 31.04
CA LEU A 318 -19.31 -8.26 30.17
C LEU A 318 -18.22 -7.45 29.47
N SER A 319 -18.60 -6.37 28.80
CA SER A 319 -17.69 -5.53 28.04
C SER A 319 -18.20 -4.09 27.91
N LEU A 320 -17.26 -3.18 27.69
CA LEU A 320 -17.50 -1.78 27.28
C LEU A 320 -16.97 -1.59 25.85
N PRO A 321 -17.74 -1.97 24.82
CA PRO A 321 -17.31 -1.81 23.44
C PRO A 321 -17.08 -0.33 23.09
N PRO A 322 -16.12 0.04 22.23
CA PRO A 322 -15.07 -0.77 21.59
C PRO A 322 -13.77 -0.86 22.40
N ILE A 323 -13.77 -0.50 23.68
CA ILE A 323 -12.53 -0.21 24.42
C ILE A 323 -11.97 -1.47 25.08
N ILE A 324 -12.71 -2.03 26.04
CA ILE A 324 -12.18 -3.10 26.90
C ILE A 324 -13.28 -4.03 27.41
N ASN A 325 -12.90 -5.28 27.64
CA ASN A 325 -13.75 -6.30 28.25
C ASN A 325 -13.63 -6.29 29.77
N GLY A 326 -14.63 -6.83 30.47
CA GLY A 326 -14.59 -7.05 31.91
C GLY A 326 -13.62 -8.16 32.30
N ALA A 327 -13.03 -8.05 33.49
CA ALA A 327 -12.16 -9.10 34.03
C ALA A 327 -12.92 -10.37 34.42
N HIS A 328 -14.23 -10.27 34.73
CA HIS A 328 -15.06 -11.38 35.18
C HIS A 328 -15.24 -12.46 34.11
N SER A 329 -15.46 -12.05 32.86
CA SER A 329 -15.68 -12.92 31.70
C SER A 329 -14.41 -13.16 30.88
N ALA A 330 -13.24 -12.95 31.46
CA ALA A 330 -11.96 -13.12 30.77
C ALA A 330 -11.73 -14.59 30.39
N ILE A 331 -11.43 -14.83 29.11
CA ILE A 331 -11.06 -16.16 28.62
C ILE A 331 -9.70 -16.58 29.16
N THR A 332 -9.56 -17.86 29.48
CA THR A 332 -8.33 -18.48 29.96
C THR A 332 -8.10 -19.83 29.28
N LEU A 333 -6.93 -20.45 29.45
CA LEU A 333 -6.65 -21.79 28.93
C LEU A 333 -7.60 -22.89 29.46
N LYS A 334 -8.34 -22.63 30.55
CA LYS A 334 -9.30 -23.57 31.14
C LYS A 334 -10.72 -23.40 30.60
N THR A 335 -10.98 -22.30 29.89
CA THR A 335 -12.29 -21.97 29.35
C THR A 335 -12.71 -23.03 28.33
N LYS A 336 -13.90 -23.58 28.50
CA LYS A 336 -14.46 -24.58 27.58
C LYS A 336 -15.52 -24.00 26.66
N ASN A 337 -16.31 -23.07 27.15
CA ASN A 337 -17.41 -22.49 26.40
C ASN A 337 -17.11 -21.01 26.16
N VAL A 338 -17.02 -20.62 24.89
CA VAL A 338 -16.69 -19.24 24.50
C VAL A 338 -17.92 -18.58 23.93
N PHE A 339 -18.37 -17.50 24.56
CA PHE A 339 -19.36 -16.58 24.02
C PHE A 339 -18.64 -15.46 23.27
N ILE A 340 -19.01 -15.25 22.01
CA ILE A 340 -18.40 -14.24 21.14
C ILE A 340 -19.48 -13.23 20.79
N GLU A 341 -19.22 -11.95 21.05
CA GLU A 341 -20.10 -10.86 20.65
C GLU A 341 -19.37 -9.80 19.81
N CYS A 342 -20.01 -9.39 18.72
CA CYS A 342 -19.50 -8.37 17.83
C CYS A 342 -20.48 -7.19 17.79
N THR A 343 -20.10 -6.06 18.37
CA THR A 343 -20.87 -4.81 18.28
C THR A 343 -20.39 -3.97 17.10
N ALA A 344 -21.31 -3.34 16.37
CA ALA A 344 -20.96 -2.69 15.12
C ALA A 344 -21.84 -1.50 14.73
N THR A 345 -21.27 -0.64 13.90
CA THR A 345 -22.01 0.35 13.09
C THR A 345 -22.47 -0.24 11.76
N ASP A 346 -21.78 -1.28 11.26
CA ASP A 346 -22.08 -1.99 10.02
C ASP A 346 -22.39 -3.46 10.29
N LEU A 347 -23.65 -3.86 10.08
CA LEU A 347 -24.13 -5.22 10.31
C LEU A 347 -23.44 -6.25 9.41
N THR A 348 -23.15 -5.92 8.15
CA THR A 348 -22.58 -6.87 7.18
C THR A 348 -21.18 -7.29 7.60
N LYS A 349 -20.35 -6.31 7.98
CA LYS A 349 -19.00 -6.57 8.48
C LYS A 349 -19.02 -7.31 9.80
N ALA A 350 -19.96 -7.00 10.69
CA ALA A 350 -20.12 -7.72 11.95
C ALA A 350 -20.40 -9.21 11.72
N LYS A 351 -21.29 -9.53 10.77
CA LYS A 351 -21.58 -10.91 10.38
C LYS A 351 -20.36 -11.61 9.79
N ILE A 352 -19.62 -10.96 8.89
CA ILE A 352 -18.40 -11.53 8.30
C ILE A 352 -17.37 -11.83 9.39
N VAL A 353 -17.10 -10.86 10.28
CA VAL A 353 -16.14 -11.02 11.38
C VAL A 353 -16.54 -12.16 12.31
N LEU A 354 -17.81 -12.22 12.70
CA LEU A 354 -18.33 -13.30 13.54
C LEU A 354 -18.17 -14.65 12.84
N ASN A 355 -18.60 -14.74 11.59
CA ASN A 355 -18.52 -15.94 10.77
C ASN A 355 -17.07 -16.43 10.65
N THR A 356 -16.12 -15.56 10.30
CA THR A 356 -14.69 -15.92 10.19
C THR A 356 -14.17 -16.49 11.51
N MET A 357 -14.43 -15.84 12.65
CA MET A 357 -13.95 -16.33 13.95
C MET A 357 -14.54 -17.71 14.30
N VAL A 358 -15.85 -17.88 14.15
CA VAL A 358 -16.50 -19.15 14.52
C VAL A 358 -16.12 -20.27 13.56
N THR A 359 -16.02 -20.00 12.25
CA THR A 359 -15.64 -21.03 11.27
C THR A 359 -14.22 -21.53 11.51
N THR A 360 -13.27 -20.64 11.79
CA THR A 360 -11.87 -21.03 12.02
C THR A 360 -11.72 -21.85 13.30
N PHE A 361 -12.25 -21.36 14.43
CA PHE A 361 -12.03 -22.01 15.73
C PHE A 361 -12.99 -23.15 16.05
N SER A 362 -14.02 -23.36 15.22
CA SER A 362 -14.89 -24.54 15.31
C SER A 362 -14.16 -25.87 15.06
N GLU A 363 -12.93 -25.85 14.52
CA GLU A 363 -12.07 -27.05 14.40
C GLU A 363 -11.65 -27.61 15.76
N TYR A 364 -11.51 -26.75 16.78
CA TYR A 364 -11.10 -27.11 18.15
C TYR A 364 -12.26 -27.48 19.07
N CYS A 365 -13.49 -27.42 18.57
CA CYS A 365 -14.67 -27.87 19.32
C CYS A 365 -14.73 -29.41 19.33
N LYS A 366 -15.20 -30.00 20.44
CA LYS A 366 -15.43 -31.45 20.52
C LYS A 366 -16.32 -31.97 19.38
N ARG A 367 -17.34 -31.20 19.00
CA ARG A 367 -18.11 -31.38 17.77
C ARG A 367 -17.56 -30.41 16.72
N LYS A 368 -16.74 -30.92 15.82
CA LYS A 368 -16.04 -30.10 14.83
C LYS A 368 -17.00 -29.43 13.86
N TYR A 369 -16.76 -28.15 13.56
CA TYR A 369 -17.52 -27.35 12.60
C TYR A 369 -19.01 -27.14 12.95
N GLU A 370 -19.37 -27.32 14.22
CA GLU A 370 -20.69 -26.99 14.76
C GLU A 370 -20.62 -25.72 15.62
N VAL A 371 -21.57 -24.80 15.42
CA VAL A 371 -21.67 -23.54 16.18
C VAL A 371 -23.05 -23.42 16.80
N GLU A 372 -23.11 -23.04 18.07
CA GLU A 372 -24.36 -22.81 18.79
C GLU A 372 -24.94 -21.42 18.45
N PRO A 373 -26.19 -21.35 17.97
CA PRO A 373 -26.83 -20.09 17.62
C PRO A 373 -27.30 -19.30 18.85
N VAL A 374 -27.34 -17.98 18.70
CA VAL A 374 -27.88 -17.02 19.67
C VAL A 374 -28.96 -16.18 18.99
N GLU A 375 -30.08 -15.97 19.68
CA GLU A 375 -31.17 -15.11 19.21
C GLU A 375 -30.92 -13.66 19.65
N VAL A 376 -30.73 -12.76 18.67
CA VAL A 376 -30.62 -11.32 18.92
C VAL A 376 -31.98 -10.67 18.71
N ILE A 377 -32.53 -10.07 19.77
CA ILE A 377 -33.88 -9.48 19.81
C ILE A 377 -33.75 -7.97 19.93
N TYR A 378 -34.24 -7.25 18.93
CA TYR A 378 -34.28 -5.78 18.93
C TYR A 378 -35.56 -5.28 19.60
N SER A 379 -35.47 -4.11 20.23
CA SER A 379 -36.62 -3.42 20.83
C SER A 379 -37.79 -3.15 19.87
N ASP A 380 -37.54 -3.08 18.56
CA ASP A 380 -38.56 -2.96 17.51
C ASP A 380 -39.34 -4.27 17.24
N GLY A 381 -39.06 -5.35 17.97
CA GLY A 381 -39.69 -6.66 17.80
C GLY A 381 -39.08 -7.54 16.71
N ARG A 382 -38.01 -7.08 16.05
CA ARG A 382 -37.25 -7.90 15.09
C ARG A 382 -36.31 -8.84 15.84
N SER A 383 -36.33 -10.13 15.51
CA SER A 383 -35.32 -11.08 15.99
C SER A 383 -34.55 -11.71 14.84
N TYR A 384 -33.25 -11.96 15.07
CA TYR A 384 -32.35 -12.61 14.13
C TYR A 384 -31.58 -13.70 14.86
N VAL A 385 -31.43 -14.85 14.22
CA VAL A 385 -30.57 -15.93 14.71
C VAL A 385 -29.17 -15.74 14.13
N CYS A 386 -28.16 -15.70 14.98
CA CYS A 386 -26.75 -15.56 14.59
C CYS A 386 -25.93 -16.74 15.16
N PRO A 387 -24.89 -17.23 14.47
CA PRO A 387 -24.38 -16.76 13.18
C PRO A 387 -25.21 -17.30 12.00
N ASP A 388 -25.17 -16.57 10.88
CA ASP A 388 -25.75 -17.02 9.60
C ASP A 388 -24.64 -17.67 8.77
N LEU A 389 -24.62 -19.00 8.77
CA LEU A 389 -23.66 -19.81 8.03
C LEU A 389 -24.26 -20.37 6.72
N SER A 390 -25.27 -19.69 6.16
CA SER A 390 -25.86 -20.09 4.89
C SER A 390 -24.86 -19.96 3.73
N VAL A 391 -24.94 -20.92 2.81
CA VAL A 391 -24.08 -20.99 1.62
C VAL A 391 -24.71 -20.14 0.52
N TYR A 392 -23.92 -19.27 -0.09
CA TYR A 392 -24.36 -18.42 -1.19
C TYR A 392 -24.19 -19.15 -2.52
N ASN A 393 -25.27 -19.25 -3.31
CA ASN A 393 -25.26 -19.97 -4.58
C ASN A 393 -25.10 -18.97 -5.73
N MET A 394 -24.08 -19.18 -6.57
CA MET A 394 -23.84 -18.39 -7.78
C MET A 394 -23.80 -19.30 -9.00
N GLU A 395 -24.36 -18.87 -10.13
CA GLU A 395 -24.23 -19.57 -11.41
C GLU A 395 -23.33 -18.77 -12.34
N VAL A 396 -22.30 -19.42 -12.89
CA VAL A 396 -21.31 -18.79 -13.77
C VAL A 396 -21.22 -19.54 -15.09
N PRO A 397 -21.35 -18.86 -16.25
CA PRO A 397 -21.17 -19.49 -17.56
C PRO A 397 -19.71 -19.90 -17.81
N LEU A 398 -19.48 -21.14 -18.25
CA LEU A 398 -18.14 -21.61 -18.64
C LEU A 398 -17.46 -20.73 -19.72
N PRO A 399 -18.16 -20.24 -20.76
CA PRO A 399 -17.54 -19.36 -21.78
C PRO A 399 -17.00 -18.05 -21.21
N TYR A 400 -17.59 -17.54 -20.13
CA TYR A 400 -17.11 -16.33 -19.48
C TYR A 400 -15.76 -16.59 -18.79
N ILE A 401 -15.61 -17.71 -18.09
CA ILE A 401 -14.38 -18.11 -17.41
C ILE A 401 -13.26 -18.35 -18.44
N SER A 402 -13.50 -19.21 -19.42
CA SER A 402 -12.49 -19.56 -20.43
C SER A 402 -12.11 -18.37 -21.33
N GLY A 403 -13.09 -17.55 -21.71
CA GLY A 403 -12.87 -16.34 -22.50
C GLY A 403 -12.04 -15.29 -21.77
N SER A 404 -12.29 -15.09 -20.47
CA SER A 404 -11.58 -14.09 -19.67
C SER A 404 -10.16 -14.51 -19.32
N ILE A 405 -9.95 -15.78 -18.94
CA ILE A 405 -8.60 -16.34 -18.68
C ILE A 405 -7.81 -16.49 -19.98
N GLY A 406 -8.50 -16.74 -21.09
CA GLY A 406 -7.90 -16.96 -22.41
C GLY A 406 -7.41 -18.40 -22.63
N VAL A 407 -7.83 -19.35 -21.79
CA VAL A 407 -7.50 -20.78 -21.88
C VAL A 407 -8.77 -21.59 -22.13
N SER A 408 -8.70 -22.58 -23.01
CA SER A 408 -9.78 -23.54 -23.21
C SER A 408 -9.76 -24.57 -22.08
N LEU A 409 -10.72 -24.50 -21.17
CA LEU A 409 -10.86 -25.41 -20.03
C LEU A 409 -12.19 -26.16 -20.13
N GLU A 410 -12.18 -27.44 -19.77
CA GLU A 410 -13.40 -28.24 -19.68
C GLU A 410 -14.13 -28.01 -18.35
N ALA A 411 -15.45 -28.20 -18.31
CA ALA A 411 -16.24 -27.98 -17.08
C ALA A 411 -15.78 -28.85 -15.89
N GLU A 412 -15.26 -30.04 -16.16
CA GLU A 412 -14.72 -30.96 -15.16
C GLU A 412 -13.44 -30.43 -14.52
N GLU A 413 -12.54 -29.89 -15.35
CA GLU A 413 -11.31 -29.26 -14.90
C GLU A 413 -11.63 -28.02 -14.06
N VAL A 414 -12.52 -27.14 -14.52
CA VAL A 414 -12.92 -25.94 -13.78
C VAL A 414 -13.52 -26.29 -12.43
N THR A 415 -14.37 -27.33 -12.36
CA THR A 415 -14.94 -27.81 -11.10
C THR A 415 -13.85 -28.28 -10.13
N SER A 416 -12.87 -29.04 -10.63
CA SER A 416 -11.71 -29.51 -9.86
C SER A 416 -10.85 -28.35 -9.35
N LEU A 417 -10.64 -27.33 -10.17
CA LEU A 417 -9.88 -26.12 -9.83
C LEU A 417 -10.59 -25.28 -8.77
N LEU A 418 -11.90 -25.07 -8.89
CA LEU A 418 -12.69 -24.34 -7.89
C LEU A 418 -12.69 -25.05 -6.54
N ASN A 419 -12.81 -26.39 -6.53
CA ASN A 419 -12.74 -27.17 -5.30
C ASN A 419 -11.38 -27.00 -4.58
N ARG A 420 -10.27 -26.83 -5.32
CA ARG A 420 -8.94 -26.53 -4.73
C ARG A 420 -8.87 -25.15 -4.08
N MET A 421 -9.72 -24.21 -4.49
CA MET A 421 -9.80 -22.85 -3.93
C MET A 421 -10.92 -22.71 -2.89
N GLN A 422 -11.35 -23.82 -2.29
CA GLN A 422 -12.41 -23.81 -1.27
C GLN A 422 -13.74 -23.26 -1.81
N LEU A 423 -14.04 -23.47 -3.10
CA LEU A 423 -15.34 -23.16 -3.70
C LEU A 423 -15.95 -24.47 -4.20
N ARG A 424 -16.99 -24.96 -3.52
CA ARG A 424 -17.64 -26.20 -3.95
C ARG A 424 -18.42 -25.93 -5.24
N ALA A 425 -17.99 -26.54 -6.32
CA ALA A 425 -18.62 -26.37 -7.63
C ALA A 425 -19.34 -27.65 -8.06
N GLU A 426 -20.50 -27.48 -8.67
CA GLU A 426 -21.31 -28.54 -9.26
C GLU A 426 -21.69 -28.15 -10.69
N LYS A 427 -21.68 -29.12 -11.61
CA LYS A 427 -22.16 -28.89 -12.97
C LYS A 427 -23.67 -28.71 -12.93
N SER A 428 -24.18 -27.57 -13.42
CA SER A 428 -25.62 -27.38 -13.57
C SER A 428 -26.12 -28.05 -14.85
N ALA A 429 -27.39 -28.46 -14.87
CA ALA A 429 -28.01 -29.03 -16.07
C ALA A 429 -28.05 -27.97 -17.19
N ALA A 430 -27.64 -28.35 -18.39
CA ALA A 430 -27.60 -27.47 -19.55
C ALA A 430 -29.02 -27.11 -19.98
N ASN A 431 -29.42 -25.86 -19.76
CA ASN A 431 -30.53 -25.25 -20.50
C ASN A 431 -29.90 -24.40 -21.61
N ASP A 432 -30.22 -24.71 -22.87
CA ASP A 432 -29.85 -23.96 -24.09
C ASP A 432 -28.34 -23.80 -24.44
N ASN A 433 -27.66 -24.91 -24.73
CA ASN A 433 -26.31 -24.95 -25.34
C ASN A 433 -25.16 -24.26 -24.58
N GLN A 434 -25.38 -23.80 -23.34
CA GLN A 434 -24.34 -23.24 -22.49
C GLN A 434 -24.20 -24.06 -21.20
N CYS A 435 -22.97 -24.50 -20.93
CA CYS A 435 -22.65 -25.20 -19.68
C CYS A 435 -22.43 -24.15 -18.57
N ASN A 436 -23.32 -24.16 -17.57
CA ASN A 436 -23.22 -23.31 -16.39
C ASN A 436 -22.63 -24.11 -15.22
N ILE A 437 -21.77 -23.47 -14.45
CA ILE A 437 -21.19 -24.02 -13.23
C ILE A 437 -21.91 -23.38 -12.06
N LYS A 438 -22.51 -24.20 -11.21
CA LYS A 438 -23.12 -23.77 -9.96
C LYS A 438 -22.05 -23.80 -8.87
N VAL A 439 -21.75 -22.63 -8.33
CA VAL A 439 -20.72 -22.43 -7.29
C VAL A 439 -21.43 -22.18 -5.96
N LEU A 440 -21.08 -22.99 -4.98
CA LEU A 440 -21.54 -22.93 -3.59
C LEU A 440 -20.46 -22.22 -2.78
N VAL A 441 -20.64 -20.93 -2.54
CA VAL A 441 -19.68 -20.07 -1.84
C VAL A 441 -19.86 -20.25 -0.32
N PRO A 442 -18.81 -20.70 0.40
CA PRO A 442 -18.88 -20.89 1.84
C PRO A 442 -18.95 -19.55 2.59
N PRO A 443 -19.46 -19.53 3.84
CA PRO A 443 -19.50 -18.32 4.67
C PRO A 443 -18.12 -17.76 5.01
N THR A 444 -17.04 -18.54 4.81
CA THR A 444 -15.65 -18.09 4.99
C THR A 444 -15.18 -17.16 3.86
N ARG A 445 -15.69 -17.32 2.64
CA ARG A 445 -15.28 -16.58 1.44
C ARG A 445 -16.20 -15.39 1.20
N SER A 446 -16.07 -14.36 2.03
CA SER A 446 -16.87 -13.14 1.92
C SER A 446 -16.48 -12.22 0.76
N ASP A 447 -15.36 -12.51 0.11
CA ASP A 447 -14.80 -11.76 -1.01
C ASP A 447 -15.42 -12.12 -2.37
N VAL A 448 -16.07 -13.27 -2.49
CA VAL A 448 -16.74 -13.69 -3.73
C VAL A 448 -18.09 -13.00 -3.84
N LEU A 449 -18.14 -11.92 -4.63
CA LEU A 449 -19.33 -11.09 -4.85
C LEU A 449 -19.83 -11.17 -6.29
N HIS A 450 -18.94 -11.47 -7.24
CA HIS A 450 -19.24 -11.47 -8.67
C HIS A 450 -18.57 -12.65 -9.39
N ALA A 451 -19.04 -12.97 -10.60
CA ALA A 451 -18.50 -14.06 -11.43
C ALA A 451 -17.01 -13.89 -11.78
N CYS A 452 -16.48 -12.66 -11.70
CA CYS A 452 -15.06 -12.41 -11.90
C CYS A 452 -14.20 -12.99 -10.77
N ASP A 453 -14.71 -13.05 -9.54
CA ASP A 453 -13.96 -13.59 -8.39
C ASP A 453 -13.83 -15.12 -8.51
N VAL A 454 -14.87 -15.77 -9.04
CA VAL A 454 -14.83 -17.19 -9.41
C VAL A 454 -13.81 -17.42 -10.53
N MET A 455 -13.76 -16.56 -11.55
CA MET A 455 -12.78 -16.64 -12.62
C MET A 455 -11.35 -16.43 -12.09
N GLU A 456 -11.14 -15.52 -11.14
CA GLU A 456 -9.85 -15.29 -10.48
C GLU A 456 -9.38 -16.56 -9.76
N ASP A 457 -10.23 -17.17 -8.94
CA ASP A 457 -9.88 -18.40 -8.23
C ASP A 457 -9.55 -19.56 -9.19
N VAL A 458 -10.26 -19.68 -10.31
CA VAL A 458 -9.91 -20.66 -11.36
C VAL A 458 -8.52 -20.39 -11.93
N ALA A 459 -8.21 -19.13 -12.21
CA ALA A 459 -6.92 -18.74 -12.78
C ALA A 459 -5.76 -18.96 -11.79
N ILE A 460 -5.96 -18.68 -10.49
CA ILE A 460 -4.99 -18.99 -9.42
C ILE A 460 -4.76 -20.50 -9.33
N ALA A 461 -5.84 -21.29 -9.27
CA ALA A 461 -5.75 -22.74 -9.20
C ALA A 461 -5.08 -23.38 -10.42
N TYR A 462 -5.30 -22.80 -11.61
CA TYR A 462 -4.64 -23.20 -12.85
C TYR A 462 -3.15 -22.81 -12.87
N GLY A 463 -2.81 -21.71 -12.21
CA GLY A 463 -1.47 -21.15 -12.15
C GLY A 463 -1.24 -20.14 -13.27
N TYR A 464 -0.97 -18.87 -12.91
CA TYR A 464 -0.78 -17.79 -13.88
C TYR A 464 0.36 -18.04 -14.88
N ASN A 465 1.41 -18.74 -14.45
CA ASN A 465 2.55 -19.08 -15.31
C ASN A 465 2.18 -20.04 -16.46
N ASN A 466 1.08 -20.78 -16.34
CA ASN A 466 0.61 -21.71 -17.36
C ASN A 466 -0.22 -21.01 -18.45
N ILE A 467 -0.60 -19.74 -18.26
CA ILE A 467 -1.42 -18.98 -19.21
C ILE A 467 -0.54 -18.45 -20.35
N PRO A 468 -0.89 -18.69 -21.62
CA PRO A 468 -0.08 -18.25 -22.76
C PRO A 468 -0.13 -16.72 -22.93
N LYS A 469 1.03 -16.09 -23.02
CA LYS A 469 1.17 -14.63 -23.24
C LYS A 469 0.66 -14.24 -24.64
N ARG A 470 -0.21 -13.23 -24.72
CA ARG A 470 -0.73 -12.65 -25.97
C ARG A 470 -0.43 -11.16 -26.05
N LYS A 471 -0.19 -10.64 -27.26
CA LYS A 471 -0.01 -9.20 -27.50
C LYS A 471 -1.35 -8.57 -27.90
N PRO A 472 -1.78 -7.44 -27.30
CA PRO A 472 -2.96 -6.72 -27.74
C PRO A 472 -2.76 -6.08 -29.12
N ALA A 473 -3.85 -5.83 -29.85
CA ALA A 473 -3.81 -5.53 -31.28
C ALA A 473 -3.35 -4.11 -31.66
N SER A 474 -3.43 -3.11 -30.79
CA SER A 474 -2.94 -1.75 -31.12
C SER A 474 -2.79 -0.86 -29.90
N VAL A 475 -1.70 -0.09 -29.85
CA VAL A 475 -1.49 1.03 -28.91
C VAL A 475 -0.96 2.20 -29.74
N LYS A 476 -1.61 3.37 -29.68
CA LYS A 476 -1.14 4.60 -30.33
C LYS A 476 -0.48 5.52 -29.29
N PRO A 477 0.67 6.14 -29.60
CA PRO A 477 1.28 7.11 -28.70
C PRO A 477 0.45 8.39 -28.65
N LEU A 478 0.53 9.10 -27.51
CA LEU A 478 -0.05 10.43 -27.36
C LEU A 478 0.87 11.45 -28.06
N PRO A 479 0.38 12.29 -29.01
CA PRO A 479 1.21 13.22 -29.76
C PRO A 479 2.04 14.18 -28.88
N LEU A 480 1.49 14.63 -27.74
CA LEU A 480 2.21 15.48 -26.80
C LEU A 480 3.45 14.79 -26.21
N ASN A 481 3.36 13.50 -25.91
CA ASN A 481 4.51 12.76 -25.35
C ASN A 481 5.58 12.55 -26.42
N GLU A 482 5.17 12.18 -27.64
CA GLU A 482 6.09 12.03 -28.78
C GLU A 482 6.82 13.35 -29.07
N PHE A 483 6.08 14.47 -29.10
CA PHE A 483 6.67 15.79 -29.25
C PHE A 483 7.63 16.15 -28.10
N SER A 484 7.28 15.82 -26.86
CA SER A 484 8.14 16.06 -25.69
C SER A 484 9.45 15.29 -25.80
N ASP A 485 9.41 14.04 -26.28
CA ASP A 485 10.60 13.18 -26.39
C ASP A 485 11.54 13.68 -27.49
N LEU A 486 11.00 14.15 -28.62
CA LEU A 486 11.78 14.82 -29.67
C LEU A 486 12.45 16.09 -29.13
N MET A 487 11.72 16.90 -28.37
CA MET A 487 12.25 18.11 -27.74
C MET A 487 13.38 17.82 -26.75
N ARG A 488 13.26 16.76 -25.93
CA ARG A 488 14.32 16.34 -25.01
C ARG A 488 15.60 15.98 -25.76
N LEU A 489 15.47 15.22 -26.86
CA LEU A 489 16.61 14.80 -27.67
C LEU A 489 17.36 15.99 -28.25
N GLU A 490 16.64 16.96 -28.81
CA GLU A 490 17.23 18.16 -29.41
C GLU A 490 17.98 19.01 -28.38
N ILE A 491 17.45 19.16 -27.17
CA ILE A 491 18.08 19.97 -26.12
C ILE A 491 19.31 19.25 -25.54
N ALA A 492 19.24 17.92 -25.41
CA ALA A 492 20.38 17.10 -25.05
C ALA A 492 21.51 17.22 -26.10
N MET A 493 21.18 17.25 -27.40
CA MET A 493 22.16 17.48 -28.47
C MET A 493 22.83 18.86 -28.40
N ASN A 494 22.16 19.85 -27.80
CA ASN A 494 22.73 21.18 -27.52
C ASN A 494 23.62 21.22 -26.25
N GLY A 495 23.89 20.07 -25.64
CA GLY A 495 24.80 19.92 -24.50
C GLY A 495 24.18 20.31 -23.15
N PHE A 496 22.85 20.31 -23.05
CA PHE A 496 22.14 20.43 -21.77
C PHE A 496 21.88 19.04 -21.18
N THR A 497 21.94 18.92 -19.85
CA THR A 497 21.65 17.68 -19.14
C THR A 497 20.25 17.72 -18.55
N GLU A 498 19.45 16.68 -18.77
CA GLU A 498 18.08 16.63 -18.25
C GLU A 498 18.10 16.41 -16.73
N VAL A 499 17.25 17.14 -16.01
CA VAL A 499 17.02 16.98 -14.57
C VAL A 499 15.57 16.61 -14.30
N LEU A 500 15.35 15.90 -13.20
CA LEU A 500 14.02 15.49 -12.75
C LEU A 500 13.75 16.08 -11.37
N THR A 501 12.93 17.12 -11.32
CA THR A 501 12.63 17.84 -10.07
C THR A 501 11.31 17.36 -9.46
N TRP A 502 11.13 17.64 -8.17
CA TRP A 502 9.88 17.34 -7.48
C TRP A 502 8.74 18.19 -8.05
N ILE A 503 7.58 17.56 -8.24
CA ILE A 503 6.34 18.26 -8.62
C ILE A 503 5.78 19.10 -7.46
N LEU A 504 6.06 18.68 -6.23
CA LEU A 504 5.64 19.36 -5.01
C LEU A 504 6.78 20.21 -4.48
N CYS A 505 6.45 21.41 -4.03
CA CYS A 505 7.40 22.35 -3.43
C CYS A 505 6.73 23.15 -2.30
N SER A 506 7.54 23.94 -1.60
CA SER A 506 7.03 24.83 -0.55
C SER A 506 6.42 26.08 -1.17
N ARG A 507 5.44 26.68 -0.49
CA ARG A 507 4.80 27.92 -0.98
C ARG A 507 5.80 29.07 -1.06
N LYS A 508 6.79 29.08 -0.17
CA LYS A 508 7.84 30.09 -0.13
C LYS A 508 8.71 30.07 -1.39
N GLU A 509 8.97 28.88 -1.93
CA GLU A 509 9.80 28.68 -3.12
C GLU A 509 9.16 29.19 -4.41
N ILE A 510 7.85 29.02 -4.57
CA ILE A 510 7.13 29.47 -5.77
C ILE A 510 6.88 31.00 -5.73
N SER A 511 6.62 31.56 -4.55
CA SER A 511 6.29 32.98 -4.40
C SER A 511 7.50 33.78 -3.90
N SER A 512 7.72 33.82 -2.58
CA SER A 512 8.66 34.76 -1.95
C SER A 512 10.10 34.65 -2.44
N MET A 513 10.60 33.43 -2.69
CA MET A 513 11.98 33.22 -3.13
C MET A 513 12.21 33.64 -4.58
N LEU A 514 11.16 33.67 -5.41
CA LEU A 514 11.17 34.16 -6.79
C LEU A 514 10.82 35.67 -6.89
N ASN A 515 10.71 36.38 -5.76
CA ASN A 515 10.23 37.77 -5.72
C ASN A 515 8.81 37.97 -6.29
N ARG A 516 8.00 36.91 -6.38
CA ARG A 516 6.62 36.96 -6.87
C ARG A 516 5.65 37.26 -5.74
N LYS A 517 4.57 37.99 -6.06
CA LYS A 517 3.44 38.14 -5.14
C LYS A 517 2.69 36.82 -5.00
N ASP A 518 2.26 36.55 -3.78
CA ASP A 518 1.49 35.35 -3.44
C ASP A 518 0.03 35.56 -3.85
N ASP A 519 -0.25 35.31 -5.12
CA ASP A 519 -1.57 35.52 -5.72
C ASP A 519 -2.55 34.35 -5.48
N LYS A 520 -2.13 33.31 -4.72
CA LYS A 520 -2.92 32.10 -4.41
C LYS A 520 -3.46 31.37 -5.64
N ILE A 521 -2.70 31.39 -6.73
CA ILE A 521 -3.05 30.73 -7.99
C ILE A 521 -2.60 29.25 -7.97
N GLU A 522 -1.90 28.82 -6.92
CA GLU A 522 -1.35 27.47 -6.78
C GLU A 522 -2.36 26.48 -6.17
N ALA A 523 -2.26 25.20 -6.58
CA ALA A 523 -2.96 24.11 -5.93
C ALA A 523 -2.28 23.74 -4.60
N ILE A 524 -2.99 23.93 -3.48
CA ILE A 524 -2.49 23.68 -2.11
C ILE A 524 -2.89 22.28 -1.63
N ILE A 525 -1.95 21.56 -1.04
CA ILE A 525 -2.18 20.25 -0.43
C ILE A 525 -2.82 20.41 0.95
N GLY A 526 -3.92 19.70 1.20
CA GLY A 526 -4.68 19.84 2.45
C GLY A 526 -3.93 19.43 3.72
N ASN A 527 -3.27 18.25 3.71
CA ASN A 527 -2.52 17.72 4.85
C ASN A 527 -1.10 17.28 4.42
N PRO A 528 -0.19 18.23 4.18
CA PRO A 528 1.17 17.90 3.75
C PRO A 528 1.96 17.25 4.90
N ARG A 529 2.82 16.28 4.55
CA ARG A 529 3.66 15.57 5.53
C ARG A 529 4.90 16.36 5.94
N SER A 530 5.41 17.20 5.05
CA SER A 530 6.55 18.11 5.23
C SER A 530 6.19 19.48 4.68
N SER A 531 6.81 20.54 5.19
CA SER A 531 6.71 21.90 4.66
C SER A 531 7.22 22.04 3.22
N ASP A 532 8.05 21.10 2.78
CA ASP A 532 8.58 21.09 1.41
C ASP A 532 7.54 20.65 0.37
N PHE A 533 6.39 20.11 0.81
CA PHE A 533 5.36 19.54 -0.05
C PHE A 533 3.98 20.20 0.19
N GLU A 534 3.95 21.53 0.26
CA GLU A 534 2.74 22.31 0.53
C GLU A 534 1.92 22.57 -0.73
N VAL A 535 2.58 22.81 -1.86
CA VAL A 535 1.94 23.23 -3.12
C VAL A 535 2.46 22.44 -4.30
N VAL A 536 1.65 22.38 -5.36
CA VAL A 536 2.07 21.85 -6.66
C VAL A 536 2.76 22.95 -7.47
N ARG A 537 3.87 22.63 -8.13
CA ARG A 537 4.65 23.58 -8.92
C ARG A 537 3.83 24.23 -10.05
N THR A 538 3.90 25.55 -10.14
CA THR A 538 3.33 26.36 -11.24
C THR A 538 4.37 26.72 -12.32
N THR A 539 5.66 26.54 -12.00
CA THR A 539 6.83 26.79 -12.86
C THR A 539 7.90 25.75 -12.52
N LEU A 540 8.75 25.43 -13.49
CA LEU A 540 9.90 24.53 -13.30
C LEU A 540 11.11 25.23 -12.66
N MET A 541 11.09 26.57 -12.57
CA MET A 541 12.22 27.38 -12.11
C MET A 541 12.72 27.02 -10.69
N PRO A 542 11.88 26.87 -9.64
CA PRO A 542 12.36 26.56 -8.30
C PRO A 542 13.09 25.22 -8.20
N GLY A 543 12.59 24.19 -8.89
CA GLY A 543 13.21 22.86 -8.89
C GLY A 543 14.59 22.88 -9.54
N ILE A 544 14.71 23.58 -10.67
CA ILE A 544 15.95 23.71 -11.42
C ILE A 544 16.96 24.55 -10.62
N LEU A 545 16.55 25.68 -10.03
CA LEU A 545 17.42 26.50 -9.18
C LEU A 545 17.91 25.74 -7.95
N LYS A 546 17.05 24.98 -7.28
CA LYS A 546 17.45 24.08 -6.19
C LYS A 546 18.51 23.08 -6.65
N THR A 547 18.35 22.51 -7.85
CA THR A 547 19.32 21.56 -8.39
C THR A 547 20.69 22.20 -8.58
N VAL A 548 20.74 23.45 -9.06
CA VAL A 548 22.00 24.22 -9.16
C VAL A 548 22.57 24.51 -7.78
N GLY A 549 21.75 24.96 -6.82
CA GLY A 549 22.20 25.27 -5.46
C GLY A 549 22.85 24.07 -4.75
N HIS A 550 22.30 22.86 -4.95
CA HIS A 550 22.89 21.61 -4.44
C HIS A 550 24.17 21.19 -5.18
N ASN A 551 24.33 21.60 -6.44
CA ASN A 551 25.46 21.23 -7.30
C ASN A 551 26.40 22.42 -7.58
N LYS A 552 26.48 23.40 -6.67
CA LYS A 552 27.31 24.60 -6.86
C LYS A 552 28.81 24.33 -7.01
N ASP A 553 29.28 23.20 -6.48
CA ASP A 553 30.69 22.78 -6.54
C ASP A 553 31.05 22.05 -7.85
N HIS A 554 30.05 21.76 -8.71
CA HIS A 554 30.28 21.08 -9.98
C HIS A 554 31.07 21.96 -10.96
N PRO A 555 31.86 21.38 -11.89
CA PRO A 555 32.57 22.14 -12.90
C PRO A 555 31.60 22.97 -13.76
N LYS A 556 31.86 24.28 -13.79
CA LYS A 556 31.12 25.24 -14.60
C LYS A 556 31.61 25.18 -16.06
N PRO A 557 30.75 25.46 -17.06
CA PRO A 557 29.35 25.87 -16.93
C PRO A 557 28.38 24.72 -16.69
N ILE A 558 27.38 24.95 -15.84
CA ILE A 558 26.27 24.03 -15.59
C ILE A 558 25.15 24.34 -16.59
N LYS A 559 24.77 23.34 -17.40
CA LYS A 559 23.69 23.42 -18.39
C LYS A 559 22.67 22.33 -18.09
N ILE A 560 21.50 22.73 -17.59
CA ILE A 560 20.46 21.79 -17.21
C ILE A 560 19.11 22.17 -17.80
N PHE A 561 18.26 21.18 -18.06
CA PHE A 561 16.91 21.41 -18.57
C PHE A 561 15.93 20.38 -18.02
N GLU A 562 14.65 20.69 -18.07
CA GLU A 562 13.57 19.76 -17.72
C GLU A 562 12.39 19.99 -18.67
N VAL A 563 11.80 18.90 -19.15
CA VAL A 563 10.48 18.92 -19.80
C VAL A 563 9.50 18.24 -18.87
N GLY A 564 8.58 19.01 -18.27
CA GLY A 564 7.71 18.53 -17.22
C GLY A 564 6.40 19.30 -17.12
N ASP A 565 5.44 18.71 -16.40
CA ASP A 565 4.14 19.33 -16.21
C ASP A 565 4.17 20.33 -15.05
N VAL A 566 3.47 21.44 -15.24
CA VAL A 566 3.11 22.42 -14.20
C VAL A 566 1.60 22.45 -14.04
N VAL A 567 1.12 22.77 -12.85
CA VAL A 567 -0.32 22.81 -12.55
C VAL A 567 -0.78 24.24 -12.35
N LEU A 568 -1.84 24.62 -13.05
CA LEU A 568 -2.49 25.93 -12.94
C LEU A 568 -3.96 25.74 -12.61
N LEU A 569 -4.50 26.54 -11.69
CA LEU A 569 -5.93 26.52 -11.40
C LEU A 569 -6.72 26.99 -12.62
N ASP A 570 -7.74 26.21 -12.99
CA ASP A 570 -8.62 26.49 -14.13
C ASP A 570 -10.05 26.05 -13.76
N GLU A 571 -10.90 27.01 -13.40
CA GLU A 571 -12.30 26.77 -13.05
C GLU A 571 -13.14 26.21 -14.21
N LYS A 572 -12.63 26.28 -15.44
CA LYS A 572 -13.33 25.71 -16.61
C LYS A 572 -13.17 24.19 -16.70
N LYS A 573 -12.20 23.62 -15.99
CA LYS A 573 -11.96 22.17 -15.95
C LYS A 573 -12.75 21.53 -14.82
N ASP A 574 -13.12 20.27 -15.02
CA ASP A 574 -13.89 19.45 -14.09
C ASP A 574 -13.24 19.31 -12.71
N VAL A 575 -11.91 19.18 -12.67
CA VAL A 575 -11.12 19.07 -11.43
C VAL A 575 -10.71 20.43 -10.84
N GLY A 576 -11.03 21.55 -11.51
CA GLY A 576 -10.65 22.91 -11.10
C GLY A 576 -9.18 23.27 -11.31
N ALA A 577 -8.41 22.40 -11.97
CA ALA A 577 -7.00 22.59 -12.29
C ALA A 577 -6.66 22.01 -13.67
N SER A 578 -5.57 22.48 -14.28
CA SER A 578 -5.06 22.02 -15.56
C SER A 578 -3.55 21.80 -15.50
N ASN A 579 -3.10 20.72 -16.11
CA ASN A 579 -1.67 20.49 -16.35
C ASN A 579 -1.29 21.19 -17.65
N ARG A 580 -0.09 21.78 -17.68
CA ARG A 580 0.55 22.27 -18.89
C ARG A 580 1.98 21.77 -18.96
N ARG A 581 2.39 21.23 -20.09
CA ARG A 581 3.77 20.80 -20.29
C ARG A 581 4.65 22.00 -20.63
N GLN A 582 5.61 22.24 -19.76
CA GLN A 582 6.62 23.27 -19.91
C GLN A 582 7.96 22.63 -20.21
N LEU A 583 8.74 23.32 -21.03
CA LEU A 583 10.15 23.11 -21.18
C LEU A 583 10.87 24.24 -20.44
N ALA A 584 11.77 23.90 -19.54
CA ALA A 584 12.64 24.87 -18.90
C ALA A 584 14.12 24.50 -19.06
N ALA A 585 14.98 25.50 -19.22
CA ALA A 585 16.42 25.31 -19.30
C ALA A 585 17.17 26.43 -18.56
N LEU A 586 18.31 26.08 -17.97
CA LEU A 586 19.15 26.98 -17.19
C LEU A 586 20.61 26.82 -17.59
N TYR A 587 21.27 27.96 -17.74
CA TYR A 587 22.72 28.08 -17.88
C TYR A 587 23.28 28.81 -16.66
N CYS A 588 24.30 28.25 -16.02
CA CYS A 588 25.01 28.85 -14.89
C CYS A 588 26.53 28.77 -15.13
N GLY A 589 27.24 29.88 -14.96
CA GLY A 589 28.68 29.95 -15.16
C GLY A 589 29.27 31.28 -14.70
N ALA A 590 30.54 31.52 -15.02
CA ALA A 590 31.21 32.78 -14.66
C ALA A 590 30.53 34.01 -15.31
N ASN A 591 29.96 33.82 -16.50
CA ASN A 591 29.14 34.81 -17.19
C ASN A 591 27.67 34.36 -17.16
N SER A 592 26.72 35.29 -17.29
CA SER A 592 25.29 34.97 -17.27
C SER A 592 24.85 34.08 -18.45
N GLY A 593 25.52 34.14 -19.60
CA GLY A 593 25.20 33.32 -20.77
C GLY A 593 23.82 33.60 -21.37
N PHE A 594 23.34 34.84 -21.29
CA PHE A 594 22.03 35.25 -21.84
C PHE A 594 21.92 34.95 -23.34
N GLU A 595 23.00 35.17 -24.07
CA GLU A 595 23.14 34.84 -25.48
C GLU A 595 23.01 33.34 -25.76
N LEU A 596 23.45 32.47 -24.87
CA LEU A 596 23.36 31.01 -25.04
C LEU A 596 21.92 30.52 -24.89
N ILE A 597 21.18 31.07 -23.91
CA ILE A 597 19.76 30.76 -23.72
C ILE A 597 18.94 31.33 -24.87
N HIS A 598 19.26 32.53 -25.36
CA HIS A 598 18.62 33.10 -26.54
C HIS A 598 18.85 32.21 -27.78
N CYS A 599 20.09 31.76 -28.03
CA CYS A 599 20.39 30.81 -29.11
C CYS A 599 19.64 29.48 -28.95
N LEU A 600 19.44 28.99 -27.71
CA LEU A 600 18.66 27.77 -27.46
C LEU A 600 17.19 27.97 -27.87
N VAL A 601 16.59 29.12 -27.55
CA VAL A 601 15.24 29.46 -28.00
C VAL A 601 15.16 29.49 -29.53
N ASP A 602 16.09 30.18 -30.18
CA ASP A 602 16.12 30.27 -31.65
C ASP A 602 16.24 28.88 -32.29
N ARG A 603 17.09 28.01 -31.71
CA ARG A 603 17.27 26.64 -32.18
C ARG A 603 16.00 25.81 -32.01
N ILE A 604 15.31 25.93 -30.88
CA ILE A 604 14.02 25.25 -30.64
C ILE A 604 13.00 25.69 -31.70
N MET A 605 12.88 27.00 -31.93
CA MET A 605 11.94 27.53 -32.92
C MET A 605 12.28 27.12 -34.36
N GLU A 606 13.57 27.03 -34.69
CA GLU A 606 14.04 26.53 -35.98
C GLU A 606 13.64 25.06 -36.20
N VAL A 607 13.84 24.20 -35.19
CA VAL A 607 13.48 22.77 -35.27
C VAL A 607 11.96 22.59 -35.41
N ILE A 608 11.16 23.41 -34.75
CA ILE A 608 9.69 23.41 -34.88
C ILE A 608 9.26 23.95 -36.25
N GLY A 609 10.13 24.67 -36.97
CA GLY A 609 9.85 25.27 -38.28
C GLY A 609 9.16 26.63 -38.18
N THR A 610 9.31 27.34 -37.06
CA THR A 610 8.73 28.68 -36.84
C THR A 610 9.77 29.77 -37.08
N PRO A 611 9.60 30.64 -38.10
CA PRO A 611 10.58 31.68 -38.41
C PRO A 611 10.53 32.84 -37.42
N PHE A 612 11.66 33.54 -37.26
CA PHE A 612 11.73 34.79 -36.50
C PHE A 612 11.17 35.95 -37.33
N VAL A 613 10.16 36.65 -36.82
CA VAL A 613 9.41 37.68 -37.56
C VAL A 613 9.42 39.03 -36.82
N PRO A 614 9.16 40.16 -37.54
CA PRO A 614 8.98 41.45 -36.90
C PRO A 614 7.79 41.46 -35.91
N VAL A 615 7.86 42.34 -34.92
CA VAL A 615 6.82 42.50 -33.91
C VAL A 615 5.47 42.80 -34.56
N GLY A 616 4.46 41.96 -34.27
CA GLY A 616 3.09 42.11 -34.77
C GLY A 616 2.75 41.25 -35.99
N ASP A 617 3.72 40.49 -36.53
CA ASP A 617 3.49 39.48 -37.56
C ASP A 617 3.04 38.14 -36.93
N ASP A 618 2.06 37.48 -37.56
CA ASP A 618 1.45 36.23 -37.11
C ASP A 618 2.05 34.98 -37.78
N THR A 619 2.97 35.17 -38.74
CA THR A 619 3.58 34.08 -39.52
C THR A 619 4.69 33.31 -38.79
N GLY A 620 5.12 33.78 -37.61
CA GLY A 620 6.21 33.20 -36.84
C GLY A 620 6.21 33.59 -35.37
N TYR A 621 7.39 33.60 -34.76
CA TYR A 621 7.59 34.08 -33.38
C TYR A 621 8.39 35.39 -33.35
N TYR A 622 8.14 36.20 -32.33
CA TYR A 622 8.91 37.40 -32.05
C TYR A 622 9.15 37.57 -30.55
N ILE A 623 10.12 38.41 -30.21
CA ILE A 623 10.58 38.62 -28.84
C ILE A 623 10.21 40.03 -28.41
N GLN A 624 9.60 40.17 -27.23
CA GLN A 624 9.23 41.46 -26.65
C GLN A 624 9.87 41.62 -25.27
N ARG A 625 10.27 42.85 -24.91
CA ARG A 625 10.79 43.13 -23.56
C ARG A 625 9.74 42.78 -22.50
N SER A 626 10.20 42.09 -21.45
CA SER A 626 9.39 41.69 -20.29
C SER A 626 9.80 42.47 -19.04
N ASP A 627 8.96 42.45 -18.00
CA ASP A 627 9.23 43.09 -16.70
C ASP A 627 8.74 42.21 -15.53
N GLU A 628 9.14 40.94 -15.54
CA GLU A 628 8.86 39.97 -14.47
C GLU A 628 9.86 40.11 -13.30
N PRO A 629 9.43 39.86 -12.05
CA PRO A 629 10.22 40.13 -10.85
C PRO A 629 11.34 39.11 -10.59
N GLU A 630 11.23 37.89 -11.11
CA GLU A 630 12.26 36.86 -10.94
C GLU A 630 13.53 37.08 -11.80
N PHE A 631 13.49 38.02 -12.75
CA PHE A 631 14.58 38.33 -13.67
C PHE A 631 15.17 39.73 -13.45
N LEU A 632 16.39 39.94 -13.92
CA LEU A 632 17.08 41.23 -13.88
C LEU A 632 16.40 42.24 -14.84
N PRO A 633 16.01 43.45 -14.35
CA PRO A 633 15.40 44.47 -15.19
C PRO A 633 16.25 44.84 -16.40
N GLY A 634 15.61 44.92 -17.58
CA GLY A 634 16.29 45.22 -18.85
C GLY A 634 17.03 44.05 -19.49
N ARG A 635 17.10 42.88 -18.84
CA ARG A 635 17.76 41.65 -19.33
C ARG A 635 16.82 40.44 -19.32
N GLN A 636 15.59 40.66 -19.79
CA GLN A 636 14.54 39.65 -19.89
C GLN A 636 13.63 39.91 -21.10
N ALA A 637 13.06 38.83 -21.65
CA ALA A 637 12.19 38.92 -22.80
C ALA A 637 11.11 37.82 -22.81
N SER A 638 9.91 38.20 -23.23
CA SER A 638 8.78 37.29 -23.46
C SER A 638 8.82 36.77 -24.89
N ILE A 639 8.56 35.48 -25.04
CA ILE A 639 8.47 34.78 -26.33
C ILE A 639 7.00 34.76 -26.74
N ILE A 640 6.70 35.35 -27.90
CA ILE A 640 5.33 35.45 -28.41
C ILE A 640 5.24 34.68 -29.73
N TYR A 641 4.27 33.78 -29.80
CA TYR A 641 3.95 32.98 -30.98
C TYR A 641 2.45 33.11 -31.28
N LYS A 642 2.10 33.48 -32.51
CA LYS A 642 0.69 33.71 -32.93
C LYS A 642 -0.10 34.61 -31.95
N ARG A 643 0.51 35.74 -31.53
CA ARG A 643 -0.01 36.70 -30.53
C ARG A 643 -0.24 36.15 -29.12
N LYS A 644 0.11 34.90 -28.84
CA LYS A 644 0.05 34.30 -27.51
C LYS A 644 1.45 34.29 -26.90
N ARG A 645 1.56 34.72 -25.64
CA ARG A 645 2.79 34.53 -24.87
C ARG A 645 2.95 33.05 -24.57
N ILE A 646 4.02 32.46 -25.08
CA ILE A 646 4.32 31.03 -24.91
C ILE A 646 5.45 30.79 -23.92
N GLY A 647 6.27 31.78 -23.61
CA GLY A 647 7.37 31.60 -22.67
C GLY A 647 8.05 32.89 -22.26
N ILE A 648 9.06 32.77 -21.42
CA ILE A 648 9.93 33.85 -20.98
C ILE A 648 11.36 33.34 -20.83
N PHE A 649 12.33 34.20 -21.11
CA PHE A 649 13.71 33.96 -20.77
C PHE A 649 14.41 35.24 -20.29
N GLY A 650 15.44 35.08 -19.47
CA GLY A 650 16.14 36.21 -18.86
C GLY A 650 17.31 35.80 -17.98
N ILE A 651 18.08 36.80 -17.55
CA ILE A 651 19.06 36.65 -16.47
C ILE A 651 18.30 36.65 -15.15
N VAL A 652 18.51 35.64 -14.31
CA VAL A 652 17.84 35.51 -13.00
C VAL A 652 18.26 36.66 -12.07
N HIS A 653 17.32 37.22 -11.31
CA HIS A 653 17.59 38.34 -10.42
C HIS A 653 18.58 37.94 -9.30
N PRO A 654 19.58 38.78 -8.94
CA PRO A 654 20.57 38.45 -7.91
C PRO A 654 19.97 38.09 -6.54
N GLU A 655 18.86 38.72 -6.15
CA GLU A 655 18.17 38.37 -4.90
C GLU A 655 17.59 36.95 -4.94
N VAL A 656 17.04 36.54 -6.09
CA VAL A 656 16.53 35.18 -6.27
C VAL A 656 17.69 34.18 -6.19
N LEU A 657 18.81 34.46 -6.85
CA LEU A 657 20.00 33.61 -6.75
C LEU A 657 20.51 33.48 -5.31
N ASN A 658 20.52 34.58 -4.55
CA ASN A 658 20.88 34.57 -3.13
C ASN A 658 19.88 33.73 -2.30
N ASN A 659 18.57 33.81 -2.57
CA ASN A 659 17.56 33.01 -1.88
C ASN A 659 17.79 31.50 -2.08
N PHE A 660 18.31 31.08 -3.23
CA PHE A 660 18.62 29.68 -3.56
C PHE A 660 20.09 29.30 -3.30
N ASP A 661 20.87 30.14 -2.61
CA ASP A 661 22.30 29.95 -2.30
C ASP A 661 23.20 29.72 -3.54
N ILE A 662 22.89 30.39 -4.65
CA ILE A 662 23.65 30.30 -5.91
C ILE A 662 24.58 31.52 -6.04
N PRO A 663 25.91 31.33 -6.03
CA PRO A 663 26.87 32.45 -6.08
C PRO A 663 27.12 33.00 -7.49
N ASP A 664 26.80 32.24 -8.53
CA ASP A 664 27.11 32.57 -9.92
C ASP A 664 25.89 33.09 -10.70
N PRO A 665 26.09 33.95 -11.71
CA PRO A 665 25.00 34.43 -12.55
C PRO A 665 24.39 33.29 -13.38
N CYS A 666 23.05 33.25 -13.42
CA CYS A 666 22.29 32.26 -14.18
C CYS A 666 21.39 32.94 -15.22
N SER A 667 21.23 32.32 -16.39
CA SER A 667 20.14 32.62 -17.33
C SER A 667 19.18 31.45 -17.41
N PHE A 668 17.89 31.75 -17.48
CA PHE A 668 16.82 30.77 -17.45
C PHE A 668 15.81 31.04 -18.58
N VAL A 669 15.22 29.97 -19.12
CA VAL A 669 14.11 30.00 -20.07
C VAL A 669 13.05 29.00 -19.65
N GLU A 670 11.78 29.37 -19.83
CA GLU A 670 10.61 28.49 -19.68
C GLU A 670 9.62 28.73 -20.83
N ILE A 671 9.17 27.66 -21.49
CA ILE A 671 8.31 27.68 -22.68
C ILE A 671 7.21 26.62 -22.56
N ASP A 672 5.97 27.03 -22.82
CA ASP A 672 4.80 26.18 -22.96
C ASP A 672 4.84 25.43 -24.29
N ILE A 673 5.22 24.15 -24.24
CA ILE A 673 5.38 23.36 -25.45
C ILE A 673 4.05 22.89 -26.05
N GLU A 674 2.98 22.88 -25.25
CA GLU A 674 1.64 22.53 -25.74
C GLU A 674 1.12 23.55 -26.75
N SER A 675 1.61 24.79 -26.70
CA SER A 675 1.20 25.85 -27.62
C SER A 675 1.70 25.64 -29.07
N PHE A 676 2.59 24.67 -29.31
CA PHE A 676 3.10 24.33 -30.64
C PHE A 676 2.32 23.20 -31.34
N LEU A 677 1.53 22.44 -30.59
CA LEU A 677 0.59 21.42 -31.10
C LEU A 677 -0.75 22.07 -31.43
#